data_AF-A0A922ENN8-F1
#
_entry.id   AF-A0A922ENN8-F1
#
_cell.length_a   1.000
_cell.length_b   1.000
_cell.length_c   1.000
_cell.angle_alpha   90.00
_cell.angle_beta   90.00
_cell.angle_gamma   90.00
#
_symmetry.space_group_name_H-M   'P 1'
#
loop_
_entity.id
_entity.type
_entity.pdbx_description
1 polymer ?
#
loop_
_entity_poly.entity_id
_entity_poly.type
_entity_poly.pdbx_seq_one_letter_code
_entity_poly.pdbx_strand_id
1 'polypeptide(L)'
;MIKASWGGGGKGIRKVHNDDEVRALFKQVQGEVPGSPIFIMKVASQSRHLEVQLLCDQYGNVAALHSRDCSVQRRHQKIIEEGPITVAPLETVKKLEQAARRLAKCVNYIGAATVEYLYSMESGEYYFLELNPRLQVEHPVTEWIAEINLPAAQIAVGMGIPLWQIPEIRRFYGMEYGGGYDAWRKTSTLAIPFDFDKAESTRPKGHCVAVRVTSEDPDDGFKPTSGKVQELSFKSKPNVWAYFSVKSGGGIHEFSDSQFGHIFAFGESRALAIANMVLGLKEIQIRGEIRTNVDYTIDLLHASDYRENKIHTGWLDSRIAMRVRAERPPWYLSVVGGALFKASASGAAVVSDYVGYLEKGQIPPKHISLVHSQVSLNIEGSKYTIDMVRRGPGSYRLRMNESEIEAEIHTLRDGGLLMQLDGNSHVIYAEEEAAGTRLLIDGRTCLLQNDHDPSKLVAETPCKLLRNLVVDGSHIDADTPYAEVEVMKMCMPLLSPASGVIHFKMSEGQAMQAGELIARLDLDDPSAVRKAEPFHGSFPILGPPTAISGKVHQRCAASLNAAQMILAGYEHNIGEVVQNLLNCLDSPELPFLQWQECLAVLANRLPKDLKNELDSRYKEFEGISSSQNVDFPAKLLWRVLDAHLSSCSDKEKGAQERLVEPLMSLVKSYEGGRESHARVIVQSLFEEYLLVEELFSDNIQVSLHHGT
;
A
#
# COMPACT_ATOMS: atom_id res chain seq x y z
N MET A 1 15.05 23.68 27.70
CA MET A 1 13.77 22.96 27.84
C MET A 1 13.22 23.22 29.22
N ILE A 2 11.93 23.52 29.32
CA ILE A 2 11.14 23.46 30.57
C ILE A 2 10.48 22.09 30.59
N LYS A 3 10.59 21.35 31.70
CA LYS A 3 10.02 20.00 31.85
C LYS A 3 9.32 19.81 33.19
N ALA A 4 8.19 19.11 33.17
CA ALA A 4 7.52 18.59 34.36
C ALA A 4 8.17 17.27 34.80
N SER A 5 8.47 17.11 36.09
CA SER A 5 9.08 15.91 36.66
C SER A 5 8.21 14.65 36.60
N TRP A 6 6.88 14.79 36.58
CA TRP A 6 5.94 13.66 36.49
C TRP A 6 5.43 13.43 35.06
N GLY A 7 5.98 14.14 34.07
CA GLY A 7 5.62 13.98 32.66
C GLY A 7 6.30 12.76 32.03
N GLY A 8 5.53 11.73 31.66
CA GLY A 8 6.01 10.58 30.89
C GLY A 8 5.68 10.71 29.40
N GLY A 9 6.53 10.15 28.52
CA GLY A 9 6.23 10.01 27.09
C GLY A 9 6.02 11.32 26.33
N GLY A 10 6.75 12.38 26.68
CA GLY A 10 6.67 13.69 26.01
C GLY A 10 5.74 14.72 26.65
N LYS A 11 4.93 14.34 27.66
CA LYS A 11 4.00 15.26 28.35
C LYS A 11 4.73 16.27 29.25
N GLY A 12 4.27 17.51 29.25
CA GLY A 12 4.79 18.58 30.12
C GLY A 12 6.19 19.06 29.73
N ILE A 13 6.51 19.07 28.43
CA ILE A 13 7.81 19.46 27.89
C ILE A 13 7.66 20.64 26.93
N ARG A 14 8.42 21.72 27.11
CA ARG A 14 8.47 22.86 26.17
C ARG A 14 9.90 23.30 25.88
N LYS A 15 10.17 23.57 24.60
CA LYS A 15 11.40 24.22 24.15
C LYS A 15 11.20 25.73 24.25
N VAL A 16 12.21 26.44 24.75
CA VAL A 16 12.20 27.89 24.94
C VAL A 16 13.42 28.44 24.23
N HIS A 17 13.23 29.49 23.42
CA HIS A 17 14.30 30.10 22.63
C HIS A 17 14.83 31.41 23.22
N ASN A 18 13.99 32.16 23.93
CA ASN A 18 14.32 33.46 24.53
C ASN A 18 13.63 33.61 25.90
N ASP A 19 14.03 34.64 26.66
CA ASP A 19 13.53 34.89 28.01
C ASP A 19 12.04 35.26 28.04
N ASP A 20 11.54 35.91 26.99
CA ASP A 20 10.15 36.40 26.90
C ASP A 20 9.14 35.24 26.84
N GLU A 21 9.51 34.14 26.16
CA GLU A 21 8.69 32.93 26.03
C GLU A 21 8.56 32.14 27.34
N VAL A 22 9.52 32.27 28.27
CA VAL A 22 9.61 31.44 29.49
C VAL A 22 8.31 31.51 30.28
N ARG A 23 7.77 32.72 30.49
CA ARG A 23 6.57 32.94 31.31
C ARG A 23 5.35 32.24 30.75
N ALA A 24 5.15 32.31 29.43
CA ALA A 24 4.01 31.70 28.75
C ALA A 24 4.12 30.17 28.74
N LEU A 25 5.29 29.65 28.34
CA LEU A 25 5.52 28.21 28.21
C LEU A 25 5.58 27.50 29.56
N PHE A 26 6.07 28.15 30.61
CA PHE A 26 6.03 27.61 31.98
C PHE A 26 4.59 27.38 32.44
N LYS A 27 3.69 28.34 32.21
CA LYS A 27 2.25 28.20 32.53
C LYS A 27 1.59 27.06 31.75
N GLN A 28 1.97 26.88 30.48
CA GLN A 28 1.49 25.74 29.69
C GLN A 28 1.92 24.41 30.30
N VAL A 29 3.20 24.24 30.65
CA VAL A 29 3.69 23.01 31.31
C VAL A 29 2.97 22.76 32.63
N GLN A 30 2.75 23.82 33.43
CA GLN A 30 2.02 23.75 34.68
C GLN A 30 0.55 23.32 34.49
N GLY A 31 -0.11 23.81 33.44
CA GLY A 31 -1.47 23.42 33.10
C GLY A 31 -1.57 22.00 32.55
N GLU A 32 -0.55 21.54 31.83
CA GLU A 32 -0.51 20.19 31.24
C GLU A 32 -0.25 19.10 32.29
N VAL A 33 0.60 19.37 33.28
CA VAL A 33 0.85 18.45 34.41
C VAL A 33 0.66 19.18 35.75
N PRO A 34 -0.60 19.40 36.17
CA PRO A 34 -0.91 20.13 37.40
C PRO A 34 -0.25 19.51 38.64
N GLY A 35 0.39 20.34 39.46
CA GLY A 35 1.04 19.93 40.70
C GLY A 35 2.41 19.25 40.54
N SER A 36 2.86 18.96 39.32
CA SER A 36 4.22 18.43 39.10
C SER A 36 5.26 19.52 39.35
N PRO A 37 6.38 19.18 40.02
CA PRO A 37 7.58 20.02 40.00
C PRO A 37 8.03 20.27 38.55
N ILE A 38 8.56 21.45 38.29
CA ILE A 38 9.06 21.87 36.96
C ILE A 38 10.54 22.21 37.08
N PHE A 39 11.35 21.74 36.14
CA PHE A 39 12.77 22.00 36.08
C PHE A 39 13.21 22.44 34.69
N ILE A 40 14.37 23.09 34.60
CA ILE A 40 14.95 23.58 33.37
C ILE A 40 16.22 22.78 33.05
N MET A 41 16.33 22.31 31.82
CA MET A 41 17.54 21.66 31.31
C MET A 41 18.01 22.32 30.01
N LYS A 42 19.33 22.36 29.78
CA LYS A 42 19.92 22.84 28.53
C LYS A 42 19.43 21.97 27.37
N VAL A 43 19.07 22.62 26.25
CA VAL A 43 18.71 21.90 25.02
C VAL A 43 20.00 21.37 24.40
N ALA A 44 20.14 20.05 24.27
CA ALA A 44 21.16 19.48 23.40
C ALA A 44 20.68 19.55 21.96
N SER A 45 21.39 20.31 21.12
CA SER A 45 21.04 20.48 19.71
C SER A 45 21.72 19.39 18.88
N GLN A 46 21.02 18.84 17.90
CA GLN A 46 21.57 17.87 16.94
C GLN A 46 22.27 16.65 17.57
N SER A 47 21.82 16.22 18.74
CA SER A 47 22.34 15.03 19.41
C SER A 47 21.67 13.75 18.89
N ARG A 48 22.38 12.64 19.07
CA ARG A 48 21.85 11.28 18.98
C ARG A 48 21.16 10.88 20.28
N HIS A 49 20.09 10.10 20.16
CA HIS A 49 19.40 9.49 21.28
C HIS A 49 19.88 8.04 21.38
N LEU A 50 20.74 7.77 22.34
CA LEU A 50 21.41 6.48 22.52
C LEU A 50 20.92 5.81 23.80
N GLU A 51 20.80 4.49 23.79
CA GLU A 51 20.25 3.74 24.90
C GLU A 51 21.11 2.54 25.25
N VAL A 52 21.12 2.17 26.54
CA VAL A 52 21.69 0.92 27.03
C VAL A 52 20.60 0.09 27.66
N GLN A 53 20.42 -1.14 27.18
CA GLN A 53 19.52 -2.11 27.79
C GLN A 53 20.18 -2.72 29.03
N LEU A 54 19.47 -2.70 30.16
CA LEU A 54 19.88 -3.35 31.38
C LEU A 54 18.90 -4.47 31.76
N LEU A 55 19.44 -5.50 32.41
CA LEU A 55 18.68 -6.48 33.17
C LEU A 55 19.35 -6.64 34.53
N CYS A 56 18.57 -6.49 35.60
CA CYS A 56 19.07 -6.47 36.97
C CYS A 56 18.37 -7.53 37.82
N ASP A 57 19.11 -8.32 38.61
CA ASP A 57 18.52 -9.29 39.55
C ASP A 57 18.36 -8.74 40.98
N GLN A 58 17.76 -9.54 41.85
CA GLN A 58 17.51 -9.20 43.25
C GLN A 58 18.79 -9.21 44.12
N TYR A 59 19.93 -9.59 43.55
CA TYR A 59 21.21 -9.77 44.25
C TYR A 59 22.22 -8.67 43.93
N GLY A 60 21.80 -7.62 43.22
CA GLY A 60 22.64 -6.48 42.84
C GLY A 60 23.48 -6.72 41.59
N ASN A 61 23.27 -7.83 40.86
CA ASN A 61 23.93 -8.06 39.58
C ASN A 61 23.21 -7.27 38.48
N VAL A 62 23.97 -6.63 37.60
CA VAL A 62 23.44 -5.85 36.48
C VAL A 62 24.16 -6.22 35.20
N ALA A 63 23.42 -6.78 34.25
CA ALA A 63 23.88 -7.06 32.91
C ALA A 63 23.52 -5.90 31.97
N ALA A 64 24.50 -5.35 31.24
CA ALA A 64 24.25 -4.48 30.09
C ALA A 64 24.20 -5.33 28.82
N LEU A 65 23.06 -5.29 28.12
CA LEU A 65 22.72 -6.17 27.01
C LEU A 65 22.80 -5.39 25.69
N HIS A 66 23.98 -4.82 25.43
CA HIS A 66 24.21 -3.89 24.32
C HIS A 66 23.31 -2.65 24.36
N SER A 67 23.20 -2.00 23.20
CA SER A 67 22.75 -0.63 23.07
C SER A 67 21.93 -0.41 21.80
N ARG A 68 21.14 0.65 21.79
CA ARG A 68 20.28 1.06 20.68
C ARG A 68 20.50 2.53 20.32
N ASP A 69 20.31 2.87 19.06
CA ASP A 69 20.18 4.23 18.55
C ASP A 69 18.71 4.45 18.16
N CYS A 70 18.04 5.36 18.86
CA CYS A 70 16.64 5.73 18.66
C CYS A 70 16.53 7.17 18.15
N SER A 71 17.52 7.67 17.41
CA SER A 71 17.61 9.08 17.03
C SER A 71 16.54 9.54 16.04
N VAL A 72 15.92 8.64 15.26
CA VAL A 72 14.83 9.02 14.34
C VAL A 72 13.54 9.15 15.13
N GLN A 73 13.22 10.39 15.51
CA GLN A 73 12.06 10.73 16.32
C GLN A 73 11.27 11.87 15.69
N ARG A 74 9.96 11.88 15.88
CA ARG A 74 9.06 12.98 15.53
C ARG A 74 8.32 13.43 16.78
N ARG A 75 8.44 14.70 17.16
CA ARG A 75 7.80 15.23 18.39
C ARG A 75 8.00 14.32 19.63
N HIS A 76 9.21 13.78 19.80
CA HIS A 76 9.59 12.84 20.87
C HIS A 76 9.00 11.41 20.76
N GLN A 77 8.32 11.07 19.67
CA GLN A 77 7.91 9.71 19.36
C GLN A 77 8.97 9.05 18.48
N LYS A 78 9.48 7.88 18.91
CA LYS A 78 10.45 7.09 18.14
C LYS A 78 9.76 6.45 16.95
N ILE A 79 10.41 6.47 15.78
CA ILE A 79 9.86 5.89 14.54
C ILE A 79 10.74 4.75 14.02
N ILE A 80 12.06 4.97 14.04
CA ILE A 80 13.07 3.97 13.66
C ILE A 80 14.03 3.79 14.82
N GLU A 81 14.24 2.53 15.20
CA GLU A 81 15.18 2.14 16.24
C GLU A 81 16.16 1.12 15.66
N GLU A 82 17.44 1.24 15.98
CA GLU A 82 18.44 0.34 15.44
C GLU A 82 19.50 -0.03 16.48
N GLY A 83 20.15 -1.17 16.30
CA GLY A 83 21.15 -1.66 17.25
C GLY A 83 22.10 -2.65 16.58
N PRO A 84 23.36 -2.77 17.07
CA PRO A 84 23.96 -1.97 18.14
C PRO A 84 24.25 -0.52 17.72
N ILE A 85 24.59 0.36 18.67
CA ILE A 85 25.08 1.71 18.37
C ILE A 85 26.29 1.62 17.44
N THR A 86 26.21 2.27 16.28
CA THR A 86 27.30 2.35 15.29
C THR A 86 27.94 3.73 15.21
N VAL A 87 27.26 4.75 15.73
CA VAL A 87 27.63 6.16 15.54
C VAL A 87 28.70 6.64 16.54
N ALA A 88 28.77 6.01 17.71
CA ALA A 88 29.74 6.33 18.76
C ALA A 88 30.91 5.33 18.75
N PRO A 89 32.15 5.74 19.08
CA PRO A 89 33.26 4.83 19.26
C PRO A 89 32.99 3.77 20.32
N LEU A 90 33.55 2.56 20.14
CA LEU A 90 33.33 1.43 21.06
C LEU A 90 33.72 1.76 22.51
N GLU A 91 34.77 2.56 22.72
CA GLU A 91 35.18 3.02 24.04
C GLU A 91 34.12 3.89 24.72
N THR A 92 33.45 4.75 23.95
CA THR A 92 32.33 5.56 24.43
C THR A 92 31.15 4.68 24.78
N VAL A 93 30.81 3.69 23.94
CA VAL A 93 29.74 2.72 24.23
C VAL A 93 30.03 1.95 25.51
N LYS A 94 31.26 1.47 25.73
CA LYS A 94 31.68 0.82 26.99
C LYS A 94 31.50 1.76 28.19
N LYS A 95 31.81 3.04 28.06
CA LYS A 95 31.60 4.05 29.13
C LYS A 95 30.10 4.24 29.43
N LEU A 96 29.25 4.28 28.40
CA LEU A 96 27.78 4.34 28.56
C LEU A 96 27.25 3.12 29.31
N GLU A 97 27.69 1.92 28.93
CA GLU A 97 27.29 0.66 29.58
C GLU A 97 27.71 0.63 31.06
N GLN A 98 28.95 1.03 31.35
CA GLN A 98 29.47 1.09 32.72
C GLN A 98 28.74 2.15 33.57
N ALA A 99 28.44 3.32 33.00
CA ALA A 99 27.65 4.35 33.68
C ALA A 99 26.22 3.87 33.98
N ALA A 100 25.59 3.20 33.03
CA ALA A 100 24.24 2.64 33.18
C ALA A 100 24.20 1.58 34.30
N ARG A 101 25.19 0.68 34.36
CA ARG A 101 25.31 -0.31 35.44
C ARG A 101 25.46 0.34 36.82
N ARG A 102 26.34 1.34 36.95
CA ARG A 102 26.53 2.04 38.22
C ARG A 102 25.25 2.71 38.70
N LEU A 103 24.49 3.32 37.80
CA LEU A 103 23.21 3.94 38.12
C LEU A 103 22.20 2.90 38.62
N ALA A 104 22.02 1.79 37.90
CA ALA A 104 21.09 0.73 38.29
C ALA A 104 21.46 0.06 39.62
N LYS A 105 22.77 -0.16 39.87
CA LYS A 105 23.27 -0.66 41.16
C LYS A 105 22.99 0.32 42.30
N CYS A 106 23.22 1.62 42.08
CA CYS A 106 23.02 2.65 43.08
C CYS A 106 21.56 2.72 43.58
N VAL A 107 20.60 2.43 42.71
CA VAL A 107 19.16 2.44 43.04
C VAL A 107 18.60 1.05 43.36
N ASN A 108 19.46 0.03 43.43
CA ASN A 108 19.07 -1.38 43.62
C ASN A 108 17.95 -1.81 42.66
N TYR A 109 18.09 -1.47 41.38
CA TYR A 109 17.07 -1.74 40.37
C TYR A 109 16.86 -3.25 40.18
N ILE A 110 15.62 -3.69 39.92
CA ILE A 110 15.25 -5.09 39.66
C ILE A 110 14.41 -5.16 38.39
N GLY A 111 14.71 -6.13 37.53
CA GLY A 111 14.02 -6.34 36.25
C GLY A 111 14.72 -5.63 35.08
N ALA A 112 13.99 -5.38 33.99
CA ALA A 112 14.51 -4.67 32.83
C ALA A 112 14.45 -3.16 33.04
N ALA A 113 15.52 -2.48 32.65
CA ALA A 113 15.61 -1.02 32.62
C ALA A 113 16.30 -0.58 31.33
N THR A 114 16.01 0.63 30.88
CA THR A 114 16.78 1.28 29.83
C THR A 114 17.33 2.59 30.35
N VAL A 115 18.63 2.81 30.19
CA VAL A 115 19.24 4.11 30.46
C VAL A 115 19.41 4.84 29.13
N GLU A 116 18.82 6.03 29.05
CA GLU A 116 18.83 6.87 27.86
C GLU A 116 19.87 7.98 27.99
N TYR A 117 20.52 8.28 26.88
CA TYR A 117 21.59 9.27 26.77
C TYR A 117 21.38 10.16 25.53
N LEU A 118 21.85 11.39 25.64
CA LEU A 118 22.06 12.29 24.51
C LEU A 118 23.54 12.32 24.16
N TYR A 119 23.90 11.95 22.94
CA TYR A 119 25.28 11.94 22.46
C TYR A 119 25.49 13.02 21.40
N SER A 120 26.49 13.86 21.60
CA SER A 120 26.89 14.91 20.66
C SER A 120 27.86 14.34 19.63
N MET A 121 27.46 14.38 18.35
CA MET A 121 28.31 13.97 17.23
C MET A 121 29.54 14.87 17.07
N GLU A 122 29.42 16.15 17.45
CA GLU A 122 30.46 17.15 17.26
C GLU A 122 31.52 17.09 18.36
N SER A 123 31.11 17.03 19.63
CA SER A 123 32.04 17.00 20.76
C SER A 123 32.44 15.59 21.19
N GLY A 124 31.70 14.56 20.77
CA GLY A 124 31.88 13.18 21.25
C GLY A 124 31.45 12.95 22.70
N GLU A 125 30.85 13.96 23.33
CA GLU A 125 30.36 13.89 24.71
C GLU A 125 28.96 13.26 24.77
N TYR A 126 28.65 12.66 25.92
CA TYR A 126 27.33 12.12 26.20
C TYR A 126 26.79 12.61 27.54
N TYR A 127 25.47 12.70 27.63
CA TYR A 127 24.75 13.23 28.77
C TYR A 127 23.62 12.29 29.12
N PHE A 128 23.47 11.96 30.41
CA PHE A 128 22.34 11.17 30.89
C PHE A 128 21.02 11.93 30.66
N LEU A 129 20.01 11.22 30.16
CA LEU A 129 18.67 11.76 29.95
C LEU A 129 17.72 11.25 31.05
N GLU A 130 17.48 9.94 31.08
CA GLU A 130 16.61 9.29 32.06
C GLU A 130 16.89 7.79 32.18
N LEU A 131 16.32 7.16 33.21
CA LEU A 131 16.23 5.70 33.33
C LEU A 131 14.76 5.33 33.24
N ASN A 132 14.38 4.61 32.18
CA ASN A 132 13.03 4.11 31.98
C ASN A 132 12.83 2.81 32.77
N PRO A 133 11.97 2.79 33.81
CA PRO A 133 11.86 1.68 34.75
C PRO A 133 10.90 0.59 34.23
N ARG A 134 11.07 0.19 32.97
CA ARG A 134 10.21 -0.76 32.28
C ARG A 134 10.93 -1.36 31.07
N LEU A 135 10.38 -2.48 30.57
CA LEU A 135 10.73 -2.97 29.23
C LEU A 135 10.24 -1.96 28.19
N GLN A 136 11.08 -1.64 27.22
CA GLN A 136 10.72 -0.77 26.09
C GLN A 136 10.12 -1.58 24.94
N VAL A 137 9.33 -0.94 24.06
CA VAL A 137 8.62 -1.66 22.97
C VAL A 137 9.58 -2.14 21.89
N GLU A 138 10.70 -1.44 21.71
CA GLU A 138 11.82 -1.72 20.83
C GLU A 138 12.82 -2.74 21.38
N HIS A 139 12.52 -3.39 22.52
CA HIS A 139 13.39 -4.43 23.11
C HIS A 139 13.76 -5.58 22.16
N PRO A 140 12.95 -5.99 21.15
CA PRO A 140 13.36 -7.06 20.24
C PRO A 140 14.58 -6.71 19.38
N VAL A 141 14.91 -5.42 19.19
CA VAL A 141 16.21 -5.00 18.62
C VAL A 141 17.35 -5.57 19.45
N THR A 142 17.26 -5.41 20.78
CA THR A 142 18.24 -5.96 21.71
C THR A 142 18.20 -7.48 21.75
N GLU A 143 17.01 -8.09 21.73
CA GLU A 143 16.90 -9.55 21.69
C GLU A 143 17.63 -10.16 20.51
N TRP A 144 17.56 -9.54 19.32
CA TRP A 144 18.28 -10.00 18.13
C TRP A 144 19.80 -9.88 18.27
N ILE A 145 20.30 -8.73 18.73
CA ILE A 145 21.75 -8.49 18.79
C ILE A 145 22.43 -9.15 19.98
N ALA A 146 21.70 -9.38 21.07
CA ALA A 146 22.19 -10.06 22.26
C ALA A 146 21.81 -11.55 22.29
N GLU A 147 20.93 -11.98 21.37
CA GLU A 147 20.35 -13.33 21.29
C GLU A 147 19.62 -13.75 22.59
N ILE A 148 19.11 -12.81 23.40
CA ILE A 148 18.44 -13.06 24.71
C ILE A 148 16.94 -12.80 24.60
N ASN A 149 16.12 -13.69 25.15
CA ASN A 149 14.68 -13.46 25.35
C ASN A 149 14.46 -12.63 26.62
N LEU A 150 14.25 -11.33 26.45
CA LEU A 150 14.14 -10.36 27.55
C LEU A 150 12.90 -10.59 28.42
N PRO A 151 11.68 -10.82 27.87
CA PRO A 151 10.52 -11.18 28.69
C PRO A 151 10.75 -12.44 29.54
N ALA A 152 11.33 -13.50 28.97
CA ALA A 152 11.62 -14.72 29.73
C ALA A 152 12.68 -14.49 30.81
N ALA A 153 13.72 -13.72 30.51
CA ALA A 153 14.76 -13.35 31.48
C ALA A 153 14.18 -12.48 32.62
N GLN A 154 13.23 -11.59 32.35
CA GLN A 154 12.51 -10.85 33.38
C GLN A 154 11.68 -11.76 34.28
N ILE A 155 11.01 -12.79 33.73
CA ILE A 155 10.29 -13.79 34.53
C ILE A 155 11.27 -14.53 35.45
N ALA A 156 12.41 -14.98 34.93
CA ALA A 156 13.43 -15.67 35.72
C ALA A 156 13.94 -14.79 36.89
N VAL A 157 14.25 -13.53 36.61
CA VAL A 157 14.62 -12.54 37.65
C VAL A 157 13.49 -12.35 38.67
N GLY A 158 12.24 -12.28 38.21
CA GLY A 158 11.05 -12.19 39.06
C GLY A 158 10.88 -13.39 39.99
N MET A 159 11.29 -14.58 39.54
CA MET A 159 11.34 -15.81 40.34
C MET A 159 12.52 -15.86 41.32
N GLY A 160 13.37 -14.83 41.36
CA GLY A 160 14.57 -14.81 42.19
C GLY A 160 15.74 -15.60 41.60
N ILE A 161 15.74 -15.92 40.31
CA ILE A 161 16.89 -16.57 39.67
C ILE A 161 17.99 -15.52 39.44
N PRO A 162 19.23 -15.73 39.95
CA PRO A 162 20.35 -14.81 39.68
C PRO A 162 20.72 -14.75 38.20
N LEU A 163 21.19 -13.60 37.72
CA LEU A 163 21.56 -13.41 36.30
C LEU A 163 22.59 -14.43 35.81
N TRP A 164 23.57 -14.78 36.65
CA TRP A 164 24.63 -15.73 36.32
C TRP A 164 24.15 -17.18 36.21
N GLN A 165 22.88 -17.48 36.52
CA GLN A 165 22.24 -18.78 36.29
C GLN A 165 21.37 -18.82 35.03
N ILE A 166 21.12 -17.67 34.38
CA ILE A 166 20.32 -17.61 33.15
C ILE A 166 21.21 -18.07 31.98
N PRO A 167 20.86 -19.16 31.25
CA PRO A 167 21.73 -19.73 30.22
C PRO A 167 22.13 -18.74 29.13
N GLU A 168 21.18 -17.92 28.67
CA GLU A 168 21.39 -16.95 27.60
C GLU A 168 22.33 -15.81 28.03
N ILE A 169 22.23 -15.36 29.29
CA ILE A 169 23.14 -14.36 29.88
C ILE A 169 24.56 -14.93 29.97
N ARG A 170 24.70 -16.18 30.41
CA ARG A 170 26.01 -16.84 30.47
C ARG A 170 26.65 -16.94 29.09
N ARG A 171 25.90 -17.43 28.08
CA ARG A 171 26.36 -17.47 26.70
C ARG A 171 26.76 -16.08 26.20
N PHE A 172 25.96 -15.06 26.50
CA PHE A 172 26.24 -13.67 26.14
C PHE A 172 27.56 -13.12 26.72
N TYR A 173 27.96 -13.56 27.91
CA TYR A 173 29.26 -13.21 28.49
C TYR A 173 30.37 -14.25 28.22
N GLY A 174 30.15 -15.20 27.30
CA GLY A 174 31.12 -16.24 26.98
C GLY A 174 31.37 -17.25 28.11
N MET A 175 30.47 -17.33 29.10
CA MET A 175 30.55 -18.27 30.21
C MET A 175 29.97 -19.62 29.81
N GLU A 176 30.48 -20.71 30.41
CA GLU A 176 29.97 -22.06 30.17
C GLU A 176 28.48 -22.15 30.55
N TYR A 177 27.67 -22.70 29.66
CA TYR A 177 26.22 -22.81 29.81
C TYR A 177 25.72 -24.16 29.31
N GLY A 178 24.55 -24.58 29.78
CA GLY A 178 23.86 -25.74 29.25
C GLY A 178 23.30 -25.46 27.87
N GLY A 179 23.76 -26.16 26.84
CA GLY A 179 23.15 -26.12 25.51
C GLY A 179 21.97 -27.10 25.34
N GLY A 180 21.11 -26.80 24.36
CA GLY A 180 19.99 -27.66 23.94
C GLY A 180 18.73 -27.53 24.80
N TYR A 181 17.82 -28.50 24.67
CA TYR A 181 16.49 -28.49 25.33
C TYR A 181 16.56 -28.35 26.87
N ASP A 182 17.54 -29.01 27.51
CA ASP A 182 17.73 -28.98 28.97
C ASP A 182 18.70 -27.87 29.44
N ALA A 183 18.81 -26.78 28.68
CA ALA A 183 19.76 -25.70 28.92
C ALA A 183 19.75 -25.18 30.38
N TRP A 184 18.56 -24.93 30.92
CA TRP A 184 18.37 -24.43 32.27
C TRP A 184 18.83 -25.42 33.35
N ARG A 185 18.48 -26.71 33.21
CA ARG A 185 18.89 -27.75 34.17
C ARG A 185 20.40 -27.94 34.17
N LYS A 186 21.02 -28.07 32.99
CA LYS A 186 22.49 -28.18 32.87
C LYS A 186 23.21 -26.94 33.37
N THR A 187 22.68 -25.75 33.08
CA THR A 187 23.24 -24.50 33.59
C THR A 187 23.16 -24.45 35.11
N SER A 188 22.05 -24.85 35.72
CA SER A 188 21.92 -24.84 37.19
C SER A 188 22.99 -25.67 37.92
N THR A 189 23.52 -26.73 37.29
CA THR A 189 24.60 -27.56 37.86
C THR A 189 26.01 -27.01 37.62
N LEU A 190 26.20 -26.18 36.59
CA LEU A 190 27.49 -25.65 36.16
C LEU A 190 27.71 -24.19 36.59
N ALA A 191 26.63 -23.47 36.89
CA ALA A 191 26.66 -22.03 37.05
C ALA A 191 27.46 -21.65 38.30
N ILE A 192 28.50 -20.86 38.07
CA ILE A 192 29.29 -20.19 39.11
C ILE A 192 29.09 -18.68 38.91
N PRO A 193 28.94 -17.89 39.99
CA PRO A 193 28.89 -16.43 39.91
C PRO A 193 30.13 -15.85 39.23
N PHE A 194 29.96 -14.78 38.46
CA PHE A 194 31.05 -14.04 37.84
C PHE A 194 30.79 -12.53 37.95
N ASP A 195 31.87 -11.75 37.84
CA ASP A 195 31.82 -10.29 37.96
C ASP A 195 31.35 -9.64 36.66
N PHE A 196 30.09 -9.20 36.65
CA PHE A 196 29.47 -8.55 35.50
C PHE A 196 30.16 -7.24 35.09
N ASP A 197 30.88 -6.55 35.99
CA ASP A 197 31.55 -5.29 35.65
C ASP A 197 32.87 -5.53 34.89
N LYS A 198 33.45 -6.72 35.04
CA LYS A 198 34.70 -7.14 34.39
C LYS A 198 34.49 -8.07 33.20
N ALA A 199 33.37 -8.77 33.17
CA ALA A 199 33.04 -9.70 32.09
C ALA A 199 32.84 -8.94 30.76
N GLU A 200 33.50 -9.41 29.70
CA GLU A 200 33.27 -8.90 28.36
C GLU A 200 32.13 -9.66 27.69
N SER A 201 31.15 -8.92 27.16
CA SER A 201 30.08 -9.50 26.35
C SER A 201 30.57 -9.92 24.98
N THR A 202 29.96 -10.95 24.40
CA THR A 202 30.13 -11.30 22.99
C THR A 202 29.74 -10.13 22.10
N ARG A 203 30.47 -9.91 21.00
CA ARG A 203 30.10 -8.85 20.05
C ARG A 203 28.83 -9.24 19.29
N PRO A 204 27.95 -8.27 18.97
CA PRO A 204 26.83 -8.50 18.06
C PRO A 204 27.33 -9.05 16.73
N LYS A 205 26.72 -10.14 16.25
CA LYS A 205 27.05 -10.75 14.95
C LYS A 205 26.39 -10.06 13.76
N GLY A 206 25.69 -8.95 14.00
CA GLY A 206 24.98 -8.20 12.98
C GLY A 206 24.32 -6.96 13.56
N HIS A 207 23.33 -6.48 12.83
CA HIS A 207 22.59 -5.27 13.10
C HIS A 207 21.10 -5.54 12.94
N CYS A 208 20.29 -4.93 13.79
CA CYS A 208 18.83 -4.98 13.72
C CYS A 208 18.32 -3.56 13.53
N VAL A 209 17.45 -3.37 12.54
CA VAL A 209 16.67 -2.15 12.33
C VAL A 209 15.22 -2.51 12.63
N ALA A 210 14.54 -1.65 13.38
CA ALA A 210 13.14 -1.75 13.70
C ALA A 210 12.40 -0.51 13.24
N VAL A 211 11.17 -0.72 12.79
CA VAL A 211 10.28 0.34 12.31
C VAL A 211 8.94 0.18 13.01
N ARG A 212 8.49 1.27 13.64
CA ARG A 212 7.12 1.36 14.16
C ARG A 212 6.16 1.61 13.02
N VAL A 213 5.11 0.79 12.95
CA VAL A 213 3.99 1.00 12.05
C VAL A 213 2.88 1.69 12.83
N THR A 214 2.62 2.94 12.49
CA THR A 214 1.64 3.80 13.14
C THR A 214 0.47 4.09 12.21
N SER A 215 -0.71 4.35 12.80
CA SER A 215 -1.91 4.79 12.09
C SER A 215 -1.92 6.30 11.88
N GLU A 216 -0.80 6.90 11.50
CA GLU A 216 -0.66 8.33 11.28
C GLU A 216 -0.55 8.66 9.78
N ASP A 217 -1.04 9.83 9.36
CA ASP A 217 -0.93 10.31 7.99
C ASP A 217 0.28 11.24 7.78
N PRO A 218 1.37 10.80 7.14
CA PRO A 218 2.54 11.64 6.89
C PRO A 218 2.24 12.88 6.02
N ASP A 219 1.28 12.79 5.10
CA ASP A 219 0.93 13.88 4.18
C ASP A 219 0.18 15.01 4.90
N ASP A 220 -0.51 14.69 5.98
CA ASP A 220 -1.22 15.65 6.84
C ASP A 220 -0.48 15.84 8.18
N GLY A 221 0.85 15.96 8.10
CA GLY A 221 1.69 16.31 9.24
C GLY A 221 1.71 15.25 10.35
N PHE A 222 1.48 13.98 10.02
CA PHE A 222 1.37 12.83 10.93
C PHE A 222 0.23 12.98 11.94
N LYS A 223 -0.95 13.39 11.49
CA LYS A 223 -2.17 13.31 12.30
C LYS A 223 -2.54 11.84 12.51
N PRO A 224 -2.89 11.40 13.74
CA PRO A 224 -3.39 10.06 13.98
C PRO A 224 -4.75 9.84 13.30
N THR A 225 -4.93 8.65 12.75
CA THR A 225 -6.14 8.16 12.11
C THR A 225 -6.63 6.92 12.85
N SER A 226 -7.95 6.80 12.95
CA SER A 226 -8.66 5.68 13.56
C SER A 226 -9.68 5.14 12.57
N GLY A 227 -9.98 3.85 12.64
CA GLY A 227 -10.92 3.22 11.72
C GLY A 227 -10.70 1.73 11.59
N LYS A 228 -11.47 1.10 10.70
CA LYS A 228 -11.38 -0.33 10.41
C LYS A 228 -10.15 -0.66 9.56
N VAL A 229 -9.52 -1.79 9.90
CA VAL A 229 -8.46 -2.41 9.10
C VAL A 229 -9.10 -3.54 8.30
N GLN A 230 -9.30 -3.33 7.01
CA GLN A 230 -9.93 -4.31 6.13
C GLN A 230 -8.99 -5.50 5.89
N GLU A 231 -7.74 -5.21 5.53
CA GLU A 231 -6.73 -6.22 5.31
C GLU A 231 -5.41 -5.81 5.95
N LEU A 232 -4.79 -6.76 6.63
CA LEU A 232 -3.42 -6.67 7.09
C LEU A 232 -2.71 -7.97 6.72
N SER A 233 -1.79 -7.88 5.76
CA SER A 233 -1.00 -9.01 5.28
C SER A 233 0.48 -8.64 5.33
N PHE A 234 1.27 -9.49 6.00
CA PHE A 234 2.71 -9.37 6.09
C PHE A 234 3.35 -10.73 5.86
N LYS A 235 4.26 -10.82 4.90
CA LYS A 235 4.98 -12.05 4.57
C LYS A 235 6.33 -12.05 5.28
N SER A 236 6.42 -12.79 6.38
CA SER A 236 7.68 -12.95 7.12
C SER A 236 8.75 -13.60 6.25
N LYS A 237 9.99 -13.13 6.41
CA LYS A 237 11.21 -13.67 5.78
C LYS A 237 12.18 -14.13 6.88
N PRO A 238 13.20 -14.94 6.55
CA PRO A 238 14.16 -15.42 7.55
C PRO A 238 14.79 -14.30 8.41
N ASN A 239 15.03 -13.13 7.80
CA ASN A 239 15.65 -11.99 8.45
C ASN A 239 14.70 -10.82 8.72
N VAL A 240 13.40 -10.97 8.45
CA VAL A 240 12.42 -9.90 8.65
C VAL A 240 11.13 -10.48 9.19
N TRP A 241 10.72 -9.99 10.35
CA TRP A 241 9.48 -10.40 10.98
C TRP A 241 8.76 -9.19 11.56
N ALA A 242 7.48 -9.34 11.82
CA ALA A 242 6.66 -8.28 12.38
C ALA A 242 5.62 -8.87 13.32
N TYR A 243 5.13 -8.04 14.24
CA TYR A 243 3.92 -8.32 14.99
C TYR A 243 2.99 -7.12 14.94
N PHE A 244 1.69 -7.39 15.04
CA PHE A 244 0.63 -6.39 15.00
C PHE A 244 -0.35 -6.64 16.14
N SER A 245 -0.88 -5.57 16.71
CA SER A 245 -1.91 -5.59 17.75
C SER A 245 -3.33 -5.76 17.18
N VAL A 246 -3.50 -5.52 15.88
CA VAL A 246 -4.78 -5.62 15.14
C VAL A 246 -4.65 -6.68 14.04
N LYS A 247 -5.77 -7.34 13.70
CA LYS A 247 -5.88 -8.34 12.62
C LYS A 247 -6.79 -7.82 11.50
N SER A 248 -6.76 -8.44 10.32
CA SER A 248 -7.71 -8.17 9.24
C SER A 248 -9.16 -8.27 9.73
N GLY A 249 -9.99 -7.29 9.35
CA GLY A 249 -11.36 -7.11 9.84
C GLY A 249 -11.47 -6.45 11.24
N GLY A 250 -10.34 -6.17 11.89
CA GLY A 250 -10.29 -5.42 13.14
C GLY A 250 -10.40 -3.91 12.94
N GLY A 251 -10.06 -3.14 13.97
CA GLY A 251 -10.03 -1.69 13.88
C GLY A 251 -9.20 -1.05 14.98
N ILE A 252 -8.75 0.18 14.72
CA ILE A 252 -8.04 1.03 15.66
C ILE A 252 -9.04 2.05 16.18
N HIS A 253 -9.29 2.04 17.49
CA HIS A 253 -10.24 2.95 18.12
C HIS A 253 -9.52 4.16 18.73
N GLU A 254 -10.27 5.22 19.04
CA GLU A 254 -9.75 6.48 19.56
C GLU A 254 -8.93 6.36 20.86
N PHE A 255 -9.19 5.35 21.70
CA PHE A 255 -8.42 5.12 22.93
C PHE A 255 -7.14 4.28 22.75
N SER A 256 -6.89 3.76 21.53
CA SER A 256 -5.72 2.93 21.21
C SER A 256 -4.46 3.80 21.07
N ASP A 257 -3.30 3.16 21.12
CA ASP A 257 -2.06 3.78 20.64
C ASP A 257 -2.10 3.86 19.10
N SER A 258 -1.48 4.89 18.51
CA SER A 258 -1.34 4.99 17.06
C SER A 258 -0.41 3.90 16.53
N GLN A 259 0.56 3.45 17.34
CA GLN A 259 1.36 2.28 16.99
C GLN A 259 0.52 1.01 17.10
N PHE A 260 0.24 0.39 15.97
CA PHE A 260 -0.44 -0.90 15.93
C PHE A 260 0.45 -2.03 15.43
N GLY A 261 1.64 -1.74 14.90
CA GLY A 261 2.60 -2.73 14.43
C GLY A 261 4.05 -2.38 14.73
N HIS A 262 4.91 -3.39 14.68
CA HIS A 262 6.35 -3.24 14.79
C HIS A 262 7.05 -4.28 13.91
N ILE A 263 7.92 -3.81 13.02
CA ILE A 263 8.67 -4.64 12.07
C ILE A 263 10.13 -4.61 12.49
N PHE A 264 10.80 -5.77 12.44
CA PHE A 264 12.22 -5.93 12.77
C PHE A 264 12.92 -6.63 11.61
N ALA A 265 14.01 -6.04 11.15
CA ALA A 265 14.87 -6.59 10.12
C ALA A 265 16.29 -6.76 10.65
N PHE A 266 16.83 -7.95 10.47
CA PHE A 266 18.21 -8.29 10.81
C PHE A 266 19.09 -8.31 9.57
N GLY A 267 20.37 -8.01 9.72
CA GLY A 267 21.39 -8.22 8.70
C GLY A 267 22.79 -8.26 9.31
N GLU A 268 23.74 -8.90 8.63
CA GLU A 268 25.15 -8.96 9.07
C GLU A 268 25.82 -7.58 9.16
N SER A 269 25.27 -6.59 8.45
CA SER A 269 25.68 -5.19 8.51
C SER A 269 24.47 -4.28 8.59
N ARG A 270 24.67 -3.03 9.05
CA ARG A 270 23.63 -1.99 9.05
C ARG A 270 23.01 -1.80 7.66
N ALA A 271 23.82 -1.75 6.61
CA ALA A 271 23.34 -1.60 5.24
C ALA A 271 22.43 -2.77 4.80
N LEU A 272 22.80 -4.01 5.15
CA LEU A 272 21.99 -5.19 4.83
C LEU A 272 20.69 -5.23 5.64
N ALA A 273 20.72 -4.84 6.93
CA ALA A 273 19.52 -4.74 7.76
C ALA A 273 18.53 -3.70 7.20
N ILE A 274 19.04 -2.55 6.73
CA ILE A 274 18.23 -1.51 6.06
C ILE A 274 17.61 -2.05 4.76
N ALA A 275 18.41 -2.73 3.92
CA ALA A 275 17.90 -3.33 2.68
C ALA A 275 16.79 -4.37 2.95
N ASN A 276 16.99 -5.22 3.97
CA ASN A 276 15.98 -6.18 4.41
C ASN A 276 14.72 -5.47 4.94
N MET A 277 14.87 -4.39 5.70
CA MET A 277 13.73 -3.59 6.19
C MET A 277 12.92 -2.99 5.05
N VAL A 278 13.58 -2.38 4.06
CA VAL A 278 12.91 -1.81 2.88
C VAL A 278 12.13 -2.89 2.11
N LEU A 279 12.72 -4.08 1.94
CA LEU A 279 12.01 -5.21 1.31
C LEU A 279 10.81 -5.68 2.14
N GLY A 280 10.92 -5.68 3.46
CA GLY A 280 9.81 -6.02 4.35
C GLY A 280 8.67 -5.01 4.31
N LEU A 281 8.99 -3.72 4.29
CA LEU A 281 8.03 -2.63 4.19
C LEU A 281 7.33 -2.59 2.82
N LYS A 282 8.02 -2.91 1.72
CA LYS A 282 7.38 -2.96 0.39
C LYS A 282 6.38 -4.10 0.21
N GLU A 283 6.52 -5.17 1.01
CA GLU A 283 5.64 -6.34 0.95
C GLU A 283 4.51 -6.29 1.97
N ILE A 284 4.49 -5.28 2.84
CA ILE A 284 3.38 -5.09 3.77
C ILE A 284 2.17 -4.55 3.01
N GLN A 285 1.01 -5.17 3.22
CA GLN A 285 -0.24 -4.68 2.68
C GLN A 285 -1.16 -4.36 3.85
N ILE A 286 -1.44 -3.07 4.01
CA ILE A 286 -2.35 -2.56 5.03
C ILE A 286 -3.42 -1.76 4.29
N ARG A 287 -4.64 -2.29 4.28
CA ARG A 287 -5.83 -1.66 3.66
C ARG A 287 -6.89 -1.36 4.71
N GLY A 288 -7.61 -0.27 4.49
CA GLY A 288 -8.73 0.16 5.34
C GLY A 288 -8.75 1.68 5.54
N GLU A 289 -9.59 2.10 6.49
CA GLU A 289 -9.87 3.51 6.78
C GLU A 289 -8.67 4.26 7.38
N ILE A 290 -7.66 3.52 7.86
CA ILE A 290 -6.46 4.09 8.47
C ILE A 290 -5.41 4.47 7.42
N ARG A 291 -4.63 5.50 7.75
CA ARG A 291 -3.41 5.87 7.04
C ARG A 291 -2.20 5.36 7.82
N THR A 292 -1.09 5.12 7.12
CA THR A 292 0.10 4.55 7.75
C THR A 292 1.37 5.29 7.34
N ASN A 293 2.38 5.19 8.19
CA ASN A 293 3.69 5.79 7.96
C ASN A 293 4.64 4.91 7.11
N VAL A 294 4.16 3.80 6.54
CA VAL A 294 5.00 2.80 5.83
C VAL A 294 5.72 3.43 4.64
N ASP A 295 4.98 4.06 3.72
CA ASP A 295 5.52 4.65 2.49
C ASP A 295 6.58 5.72 2.82
N TYR A 296 6.24 6.60 3.77
CA TYR A 296 7.15 7.62 4.23
C TYR A 296 8.41 7.04 4.88
N THR A 297 8.27 5.94 5.62
CA THR A 297 9.43 5.29 6.25
C THR A 297 10.36 4.64 5.22
N ILE A 298 9.82 4.10 4.11
CA ILE A 298 10.64 3.63 2.99
C ILE A 298 11.52 4.78 2.46
N ASP A 299 10.95 5.98 2.30
CA ASP A 299 11.69 7.16 1.85
C ASP A 299 12.70 7.68 2.89
N LEU A 300 12.42 7.55 4.19
CA LEU A 300 13.39 7.81 5.25
C LEU A 300 14.59 6.85 5.16
N LEU A 301 14.35 5.56 4.94
CA LEU A 301 15.42 4.55 4.82
C LEU A 301 16.25 4.72 3.54
N HIS A 302 15.67 5.28 2.48
CA HIS A 302 16.36 5.59 1.22
C HIS A 302 17.19 6.89 1.28
N ALA A 303 16.94 7.76 2.26
CA ALA A 303 17.65 9.03 2.43
C ALA A 303 19.17 8.85 2.54
N SER A 304 19.94 9.71 1.88
CA SER A 304 21.40 9.77 1.99
C SER A 304 21.84 9.94 3.45
N ASP A 305 21.21 10.87 4.17
CA ASP A 305 21.56 11.16 5.58
C ASP A 305 21.39 9.93 6.47
N TYR A 306 20.32 9.15 6.28
CA TYR A 306 20.08 7.94 7.05
C TYR A 306 21.07 6.83 6.67
N ARG A 307 21.35 6.64 5.38
CA ARG A 307 22.30 5.63 4.89
C ARG A 307 23.74 5.91 5.33
N GLU A 308 24.16 7.16 5.27
CA GLU A 308 25.48 7.63 5.71
C GLU A 308 25.59 7.78 7.23
N ASN A 309 24.52 7.50 7.97
CA ASN A 309 24.46 7.64 9.42
C ASN A 309 24.79 9.06 9.90
N LYS A 310 24.22 10.08 9.22
CA LYS A 310 24.31 11.52 9.51
C LYS A 310 22.97 12.10 9.99
N ILE A 311 22.24 11.35 10.80
CA ILE A 311 20.97 11.78 11.39
C ILE A 311 21.18 12.39 12.78
N HIS A 312 20.15 13.05 13.29
CA HIS A 312 20.07 13.53 14.67
C HIS A 312 18.60 13.60 15.10
N THR A 313 18.32 13.80 16.38
CA THR A 313 16.96 13.85 16.95
C THR A 313 15.99 14.80 16.24
N GLY A 314 16.46 15.95 15.73
CA GLY A 314 15.63 16.89 14.96
C GLY A 314 15.58 16.65 13.44
N TRP A 315 16.14 15.56 12.91
CA TRP A 315 16.28 15.35 11.46
C TRP A 315 14.92 15.13 10.78
N LEU A 316 14.10 14.27 11.37
CA LEU A 316 12.77 13.97 10.86
C LEU A 316 11.83 15.20 10.97
N ASP A 317 11.85 15.91 12.10
CA ASP A 317 11.08 17.15 12.26
C ASP A 317 11.46 18.20 11.17
N SER A 318 12.74 18.29 10.81
CA SER A 318 13.22 19.19 9.75
C SER A 318 12.70 18.79 8.37
N ARG A 319 12.68 17.49 8.06
CA ARG A 319 12.13 16.99 6.78
C ARG A 319 10.63 17.23 6.64
N ILE A 320 9.88 17.07 7.73
CA ILE A 320 8.44 17.33 7.75
C ILE A 320 8.19 18.83 7.54
N ALA A 321 8.97 19.70 8.20
CA ALA A 321 8.86 21.15 8.00
C ALA A 321 9.15 21.56 6.54
N MET A 322 10.04 20.86 5.84
CA MET A 322 10.31 21.05 4.41
C MET A 322 9.22 20.45 3.49
N ARG A 323 8.16 19.85 4.04
CA ARG A 323 7.09 19.16 3.31
C ARG A 323 7.61 18.14 2.28
N VAL A 324 8.67 17.41 2.65
CA VAL A 324 9.14 16.28 1.83
C VAL A 324 8.04 15.22 1.85
N ARG A 325 7.37 15.02 0.72
CA ARG A 325 6.28 14.03 0.57
C ARG A 325 6.82 12.67 0.16
N ALA A 326 6.03 11.64 0.44
CA ALA A 326 6.33 10.31 -0.05
C ALA A 326 6.27 10.26 -1.59
N GLU A 327 6.99 9.34 -2.21
CA GLU A 327 6.97 9.17 -3.66
C GLU A 327 5.56 8.80 -4.16
N ARG A 328 4.93 9.69 -4.92
CA ARG A 328 3.59 9.48 -5.48
C ARG A 328 3.64 8.67 -6.79
N PRO A 329 2.53 8.04 -7.22
CA PRO A 329 2.45 7.51 -8.56
C PRO A 329 2.61 8.63 -9.59
N PRO A 330 3.17 8.36 -10.78
CA PRO A 330 3.11 9.27 -11.91
C PRO A 330 1.68 9.83 -12.12
N TRP A 331 1.58 11.13 -12.43
CA TRP A 331 0.29 11.81 -12.53
C TRP A 331 -0.68 11.10 -13.49
N TYR A 332 -0.19 10.63 -14.64
CA TYR A 332 -1.03 9.96 -15.64
C TYR A 332 -1.55 8.61 -15.14
N LEU A 333 -0.78 7.84 -14.36
CA LEU A 333 -1.28 6.61 -13.72
C LEU A 333 -2.38 6.92 -12.71
N SER A 334 -2.21 7.98 -11.93
CA SER A 334 -3.21 8.43 -10.95
C SER A 334 -4.52 8.87 -11.63
N VAL A 335 -4.40 9.61 -12.73
CA VAL A 335 -5.53 10.08 -13.54
C VAL A 335 -6.25 8.91 -14.21
N VAL A 336 -5.52 8.04 -14.92
CA VAL A 336 -6.10 6.89 -15.63
C VAL A 336 -6.71 5.89 -14.65
N GLY A 337 -6.00 5.57 -13.57
CA GLY A 337 -6.48 4.68 -12.52
C GLY A 337 -7.73 5.21 -11.82
N GLY A 338 -7.75 6.51 -11.47
CA GLY A 338 -8.92 7.16 -10.89
C GLY A 338 -10.10 7.26 -11.84
N ALA A 339 -9.85 7.48 -13.13
CA ALA A 339 -10.87 7.55 -14.17
C ALA A 339 -11.54 6.19 -14.34
N LEU A 340 -10.74 5.14 -14.48
CA LEU A 340 -11.21 3.75 -14.58
C LEU A 340 -11.97 3.30 -13.34
N PHE A 341 -11.49 3.64 -12.14
CA PHE A 341 -12.19 3.34 -10.89
C PHE A 341 -13.57 4.00 -10.85
N LYS A 342 -13.64 5.33 -11.09
CA LYS A 342 -14.90 6.05 -11.11
C LYS A 342 -15.84 5.56 -12.21
N ALA A 343 -15.33 5.30 -13.41
CA ALA A 343 -16.12 4.80 -14.54
C ALA A 343 -16.67 3.40 -14.27
N SER A 344 -15.90 2.51 -13.64
CA SER A 344 -16.36 1.19 -13.23
C SER A 344 -17.47 1.27 -12.18
N ALA A 345 -17.26 2.09 -11.14
CA ALA A 345 -18.24 2.31 -10.06
C ALA A 345 -19.53 2.96 -10.59
N SER A 346 -19.42 4.03 -11.38
CA SER A 346 -20.58 4.67 -12.00
C SER A 346 -21.25 3.77 -13.02
N GLY A 347 -20.48 2.99 -13.79
CA GLY A 347 -21.00 2.06 -14.78
C GLY A 347 -21.87 0.98 -14.13
N ALA A 348 -21.45 0.42 -12.99
CA ALA A 348 -22.25 -0.52 -12.23
C ALA A 348 -23.57 0.10 -11.72
N ALA A 349 -23.52 1.34 -11.22
CA ALA A 349 -24.71 2.07 -10.78
C ALA A 349 -25.68 2.35 -11.95
N VAL A 350 -25.16 2.81 -13.09
CA VAL A 350 -25.96 3.09 -14.29
C VAL A 350 -26.59 1.81 -14.84
N VAL A 351 -25.87 0.69 -14.87
CA VAL A 351 -26.44 -0.60 -15.27
C VAL A 351 -27.55 -1.04 -14.31
N SER A 352 -27.34 -0.89 -13.00
CA SER A 352 -28.37 -1.18 -11.99
C SER A 352 -29.63 -0.33 -12.19
N ASP A 353 -29.47 0.96 -12.46
CA ASP A 353 -30.58 1.86 -12.75
C ASP A 353 -31.31 1.46 -14.04
N TYR A 354 -30.56 1.15 -15.10
CA TYR A 354 -31.09 0.72 -16.39
C TYR A 354 -31.93 -0.57 -16.24
N VAL A 355 -31.41 -1.56 -15.53
CA VAL A 355 -32.14 -2.81 -15.22
C VAL A 355 -33.37 -2.50 -14.36
N GLY A 356 -33.26 -1.60 -13.38
CA GLY A 356 -34.38 -1.20 -12.51
C GLY A 356 -35.54 -0.54 -13.27
N TYR A 357 -35.28 0.16 -14.37
CA TYR A 357 -36.34 0.64 -15.27
C TYR A 357 -37.02 -0.52 -16.00
N LEU A 358 -36.24 -1.45 -16.55
CA LEU A 358 -36.77 -2.61 -17.28
C LEU A 358 -37.60 -3.54 -16.38
N GLU A 359 -37.17 -3.77 -15.13
CA GLU A 359 -37.92 -4.53 -14.13
C GLU A 359 -39.27 -3.89 -13.80
N LYS A 360 -39.36 -2.56 -13.87
CA LYS A 360 -40.61 -1.81 -13.70
C LYS A 360 -41.45 -1.72 -14.98
N GLY A 361 -41.00 -2.34 -16.07
CA GLY A 361 -41.65 -2.26 -17.39
C GLY A 361 -41.53 -0.88 -18.04
N GLN A 362 -40.54 -0.08 -17.66
CA GLN A 362 -40.29 1.25 -18.20
C GLN A 362 -39.11 1.23 -19.17
N ILE A 363 -39.21 1.98 -20.27
CA ILE A 363 -38.09 2.17 -21.20
C ILE A 363 -37.13 3.17 -20.58
N PRO A 364 -35.84 2.84 -20.41
CA PRO A 364 -34.85 3.75 -19.87
C PRO A 364 -34.74 5.04 -20.72
N PRO A 365 -34.53 6.20 -20.09
CA PRO A 365 -34.35 7.46 -20.81
C PRO A 365 -33.15 7.43 -21.78
N LYS A 366 -33.30 8.04 -22.97
CA LYS A 366 -32.26 8.10 -24.01
C LYS A 366 -30.94 8.77 -23.60
N HIS A 367 -30.93 9.54 -22.51
CA HIS A 367 -29.70 10.19 -22.02
C HIS A 367 -28.81 9.26 -21.20
N ILE A 368 -29.30 8.08 -20.82
CA ILE A 368 -28.51 7.07 -20.13
C ILE A 368 -27.68 6.32 -21.16
N SER A 369 -26.38 6.57 -21.19
CA SER A 369 -25.43 5.83 -22.02
C SER A 369 -24.70 4.77 -21.20
N LEU A 370 -24.63 3.55 -21.73
CA LEU A 370 -23.85 2.44 -21.15
C LEU A 370 -22.41 2.37 -21.68
N VAL A 371 -22.11 3.16 -22.72
CA VAL A 371 -20.85 3.12 -23.48
C VAL A 371 -20.03 4.39 -23.26
N HIS A 372 -20.69 5.54 -23.24
CA HIS A 372 -20.05 6.84 -23.08
C HIS A 372 -20.19 7.30 -21.64
N SER A 373 -19.10 7.75 -21.05
CA SER A 373 -19.07 8.36 -19.73
C SER A 373 -18.05 9.49 -19.71
N GLN A 374 -18.30 10.51 -18.91
CA GLN A 374 -17.35 11.58 -18.67
C GLN A 374 -17.00 11.58 -17.19
N VAL A 375 -15.71 11.56 -16.89
CA VAL A 375 -15.21 11.55 -15.52
C VAL A 375 -14.43 12.84 -15.26
N SER A 376 -14.76 13.49 -14.14
CA SER A 376 -13.99 14.62 -13.61
C SER A 376 -13.26 14.21 -12.34
N LEU A 377 -11.95 14.49 -12.31
CA LEU A 377 -11.05 14.18 -11.19
C LEU A 377 -10.32 15.45 -10.77
N ASN A 378 -10.18 15.67 -9.48
CA ASN A 378 -9.27 16.69 -8.95
C ASN A 378 -8.09 16.00 -8.28
N ILE A 379 -6.89 16.20 -8.80
CA ILE A 379 -5.65 15.63 -8.27
C ILE A 379 -4.64 16.76 -8.15
N GLU A 380 -4.10 16.97 -6.95
CA GLU A 380 -3.07 17.99 -6.67
C GLU A 380 -3.44 19.41 -7.14
N GLY A 381 -4.72 19.79 -7.03
CA GLY A 381 -5.21 21.11 -7.43
C GLY A 381 -5.48 21.28 -8.93
N SER A 382 -5.22 20.24 -9.75
CA SER A 382 -5.55 20.21 -11.18
C SER A 382 -6.82 19.39 -11.42
N LYS A 383 -7.73 19.92 -12.23
CA LYS A 383 -8.99 19.30 -12.64
C LYS A 383 -8.83 18.63 -14.00
N TYR A 384 -8.90 17.31 -14.00
CA TYR A 384 -8.85 16.47 -15.19
C TYR A 384 -10.26 16.11 -15.62
N THR A 385 -10.61 16.42 -16.86
CA THR A 385 -11.88 16.01 -17.48
C THR A 385 -11.57 15.01 -18.57
N ILE A 386 -12.11 13.80 -18.43
CA ILE A 386 -11.75 12.67 -19.27
C ILE A 386 -13.02 12.11 -19.87
N ASP A 387 -13.08 12.09 -21.19
CA ASP A 387 -14.13 11.42 -21.93
C ASP A 387 -13.73 9.96 -22.12
N MET A 388 -14.59 9.06 -21.64
CA MET A 388 -14.34 7.63 -21.61
C MET A 388 -15.37 6.92 -22.48
N VAL A 389 -14.84 6.09 -23.38
CA VAL A 389 -15.63 5.28 -24.29
C VAL A 389 -15.31 3.81 -24.04
N ARG A 390 -16.34 3.00 -23.81
CA ARG A 390 -16.20 1.58 -23.54
C ARG A 390 -16.03 0.79 -24.85
N ARG A 391 -14.92 0.07 -24.97
CA ARG A 391 -14.58 -0.83 -26.09
C ARG A 391 -14.86 -2.31 -25.77
N GLY A 392 -15.33 -2.60 -24.56
CA GLY A 392 -15.68 -3.95 -24.15
C GLY A 392 -15.96 -4.01 -22.65
N PRO A 393 -16.20 -5.21 -22.09
CA PRO A 393 -16.55 -5.36 -20.69
C PRO A 393 -15.56 -4.73 -19.70
N GLY A 394 -14.27 -4.72 -20.01
CA GLY A 394 -13.22 -4.10 -19.19
C GLY A 394 -12.27 -3.19 -19.97
N SER A 395 -12.54 -2.92 -21.25
CA SER A 395 -11.64 -2.13 -22.12
C SER A 395 -12.22 -0.73 -22.33
N TYR A 396 -11.38 0.28 -22.12
CA TYR A 396 -11.76 1.68 -22.19
C TYR A 396 -10.77 2.46 -23.07
N ARG A 397 -11.32 3.37 -23.83
CA ARG A 397 -10.59 4.44 -24.52
C ARG A 397 -10.80 5.73 -23.74
N LEU A 398 -9.71 6.35 -23.33
CA LEU A 398 -9.72 7.56 -22.54
C LEU A 398 -9.20 8.70 -23.41
N ARG A 399 -10.02 9.74 -23.54
CA ARG A 399 -9.68 10.97 -24.26
C ARG A 399 -9.60 12.12 -23.28
N MET A 400 -8.50 12.86 -23.36
CA MET A 400 -8.31 14.09 -22.60
C MET A 400 -7.64 15.11 -23.51
N ASN A 401 -8.27 16.26 -23.67
CA ASN A 401 -7.83 17.31 -24.60
C ASN A 401 -7.61 16.71 -26.01
N GLU A 402 -6.43 16.87 -26.59
CA GLU A 402 -6.08 16.35 -27.93
C GLU A 402 -5.44 14.95 -27.91
N SER A 403 -5.46 14.26 -26.77
CA SER A 403 -4.80 12.96 -26.60
C SER A 403 -5.77 11.84 -26.29
N GLU A 404 -5.42 10.64 -26.75
CA GLU A 404 -6.20 9.43 -26.59
C GLU A 404 -5.27 8.27 -26.23
N ILE A 405 -5.71 7.46 -25.27
CA ILE A 405 -5.02 6.25 -24.82
C ILE A 405 -6.03 5.13 -24.59
N GLU A 406 -5.54 3.89 -24.54
CA GLU A 406 -6.34 2.71 -24.27
C GLU A 406 -5.87 2.02 -22.99
N ALA A 407 -6.82 1.63 -22.15
CA ALA A 407 -6.56 0.97 -20.88
C ALA A 407 -7.57 -0.15 -20.64
N GLU A 408 -7.13 -1.22 -19.99
CA GLU A 408 -8.00 -2.32 -19.59
C GLU A 408 -8.05 -2.46 -18.08
N ILE A 409 -9.20 -2.88 -17.54
CA ILE A 409 -9.36 -3.19 -16.13
C ILE A 409 -9.99 -4.56 -15.92
N HIS A 410 -9.49 -5.24 -14.89
CA HIS A 410 -10.06 -6.48 -14.38
C HIS A 410 -10.28 -6.36 -12.88
N THR A 411 -11.47 -6.74 -12.42
CA THR A 411 -11.77 -6.74 -10.98
C THR A 411 -11.14 -7.96 -10.32
N LEU A 412 -10.33 -7.73 -9.28
CA LEU A 412 -9.72 -8.75 -8.46
C LEU A 412 -10.73 -9.26 -7.41
N ARG A 413 -10.48 -10.45 -6.88
CA ARG A 413 -11.38 -11.12 -5.92
C ARG A 413 -11.48 -10.40 -4.58
N ASP A 414 -10.49 -9.59 -4.26
CA ASP A 414 -10.35 -8.84 -3.01
C ASP A 414 -10.83 -7.39 -3.13
N GLY A 415 -11.59 -7.08 -4.18
CA GLY A 415 -12.15 -5.75 -4.45
C GLY A 415 -11.20 -4.78 -5.16
N GLY A 416 -9.92 -5.15 -5.36
CA GLY A 416 -8.99 -4.34 -6.14
C GLY A 416 -9.30 -4.33 -7.65
N LEU A 417 -8.71 -3.39 -8.37
CA LEU A 417 -8.70 -3.34 -9.83
C LEU A 417 -7.29 -3.63 -10.33
N LEU A 418 -7.17 -4.51 -11.32
CA LEU A 418 -5.95 -4.71 -12.09
C LEU A 418 -6.06 -3.90 -13.38
N MET A 419 -5.31 -2.82 -13.46
CA MET A 419 -5.21 -1.96 -14.63
C MET A 419 -4.08 -2.44 -15.54
N GLN A 420 -4.35 -2.60 -16.84
CA GLN A 420 -3.33 -2.76 -17.86
C GLN A 420 -3.19 -1.46 -18.66
N LEU A 421 -1.97 -0.95 -18.73
CA LEU A 421 -1.62 0.28 -19.43
C LEU A 421 -0.19 0.17 -19.98
N ASP A 422 0.00 0.48 -21.27
CA ASP A 422 1.32 0.43 -21.92
C ASP A 422 2.06 -0.92 -21.75
N GLY A 423 1.31 -2.03 -21.83
CA GLY A 423 1.83 -3.38 -21.62
C GLY A 423 2.18 -3.73 -20.16
N ASN A 424 2.01 -2.81 -19.22
CA ASN A 424 2.29 -3.01 -17.80
C ASN A 424 1.01 -3.24 -17.00
N SER A 425 1.13 -4.01 -15.92
CA SER A 425 0.04 -4.29 -14.99
C SER A 425 0.23 -3.51 -13.70
N HIS A 426 -0.81 -2.80 -13.29
CA HIS A 426 -0.83 -1.95 -12.11
C HIS A 426 -2.01 -2.37 -11.22
N VAL A 427 -1.76 -2.56 -9.92
CA VAL A 427 -2.82 -2.90 -8.96
C VAL A 427 -3.32 -1.63 -8.29
N ILE A 428 -4.63 -1.42 -8.33
CA ILE A 428 -5.31 -0.25 -7.79
C ILE A 428 -6.28 -0.71 -6.70
N TYR A 429 -6.13 -0.14 -5.51
CA TYR A 429 -7.16 -0.17 -4.48
C TYR A 429 -7.71 1.23 -4.27
N ALA A 430 -8.99 1.32 -3.90
CA ALA A 430 -9.65 2.59 -3.64
C ALA A 430 -10.42 2.51 -2.33
N GLU A 431 -10.34 3.57 -1.54
CA GLU A 431 -11.10 3.76 -0.31
C GLU A 431 -11.80 5.12 -0.37
N GLU A 432 -13.10 5.15 -0.10
CA GLU A 432 -13.86 6.40 -0.05
C GLU A 432 -13.69 7.08 1.32
N GLU A 433 -13.30 8.35 1.31
CA GLU A 433 -13.08 9.19 2.49
C GLU A 433 -13.87 10.51 2.36
N ALA A 434 -14.07 11.23 3.46
CA ALA A 434 -14.82 12.50 3.45
C ALA A 434 -14.18 13.54 2.51
N ALA A 435 -12.85 13.57 2.45
CA ALA A 435 -12.08 14.47 1.60
C ALA A 435 -12.06 14.08 0.11
N GLY A 436 -12.49 12.85 -0.22
CA GLY A 436 -12.39 12.29 -1.56
C GLY A 436 -12.06 10.81 -1.58
N THR A 437 -11.78 10.28 -2.76
CA THR A 437 -11.42 8.86 -2.93
C THR A 437 -9.92 8.69 -2.86
N ARG A 438 -9.40 7.94 -1.89
CA ARG A 438 -7.99 7.59 -1.79
C ARG A 438 -7.69 6.37 -2.65
N LEU A 439 -6.78 6.51 -3.61
CA LEU A 439 -6.25 5.44 -4.43
C LEU A 439 -4.90 4.96 -3.90
N LEU A 440 -4.67 3.66 -3.97
CA LEU A 440 -3.38 3.01 -3.75
C LEU A 440 -2.98 2.30 -5.05
N ILE A 441 -2.01 2.84 -5.78
CA ILE A 441 -1.53 2.32 -7.07
C ILE A 441 -0.12 1.76 -6.86
N ASP A 442 0.05 0.45 -7.02
CA ASP A 442 1.32 -0.27 -6.78
C ASP A 442 1.96 0.05 -5.41
N GLY A 443 1.12 0.20 -4.39
CA GLY A 443 1.54 0.53 -3.03
C GLY A 443 1.85 2.02 -2.80
N ARG A 444 1.58 2.90 -3.76
CA ARG A 444 1.74 4.36 -3.61
C ARG A 444 0.39 5.05 -3.53
N THR A 445 0.26 5.96 -2.57
CA THR A 445 -1.02 6.64 -2.28
C THR A 445 -1.22 7.88 -3.16
N CYS A 446 -2.43 8.08 -3.67
CA CYS A 446 -2.90 9.30 -4.33
C CYS A 446 -4.34 9.62 -3.87
N LEU A 447 -4.68 10.90 -3.73
CA LEU A 447 -6.03 11.33 -3.31
C LEU A 447 -6.76 12.01 -4.47
N LEU A 448 -7.93 11.48 -4.84
CA LEU A 448 -8.89 12.13 -5.73
C LEU A 448 -9.76 13.07 -4.88
N GLN A 449 -9.44 14.35 -4.85
CA GLN A 449 -10.08 15.32 -3.97
C GLN A 449 -11.52 15.62 -4.42
N ASN A 450 -12.43 15.70 -3.46
CA ASN A 450 -13.73 16.32 -3.68
C ASN A 450 -13.58 17.85 -3.79
N ASP A 451 -14.52 18.53 -4.44
CA ASP A 451 -14.55 19.99 -4.46
C ASP A 451 -14.67 20.50 -3.01
N HIS A 452 -13.62 21.15 -2.50
CA HIS A 452 -13.54 21.61 -1.12
C HIS A 452 -14.22 22.98 -0.97
N ASP A 453 -15.19 23.06 -0.06
CA ASP A 453 -15.90 24.29 0.31
C ASP A 453 -15.29 24.84 1.63
N PRO A 454 -14.36 25.81 1.57
CA PRO A 454 -13.67 26.34 2.75
C PRO A 454 -14.58 27.08 3.73
N SER A 455 -15.85 27.34 3.38
CA SER A 455 -16.85 27.91 4.30
C SER A 455 -17.30 26.92 5.38
N LYS A 456 -16.96 25.62 5.25
CA LYS A 456 -17.36 24.56 6.18
C LYS A 456 -16.12 23.94 6.83
N LEU A 457 -15.94 24.20 8.12
CA LEU A 457 -14.91 23.57 8.93
C LEU A 457 -15.47 22.27 9.49
N VAL A 458 -15.02 21.13 8.95
CA VAL A 458 -15.48 19.79 9.31
C VAL A 458 -14.38 18.99 10.01
N ALA A 459 -14.77 18.02 10.84
CA ALA A 459 -13.83 17.07 11.42
C ALA A 459 -13.34 16.09 10.37
N GLU A 460 -12.02 15.98 10.17
CA GLU A 460 -11.45 15.02 9.22
C GLU A 460 -11.37 13.62 9.82
N THR A 461 -11.12 13.53 11.13
CA THR A 461 -11.03 12.28 11.88
C THR A 461 -11.95 12.31 13.10
N PRO A 462 -12.41 11.15 13.59
CA PRO A 462 -13.11 11.07 14.86
C PRO A 462 -12.23 11.66 15.97
N CYS A 463 -12.77 12.62 16.71
CA CYS A 463 -12.00 13.37 17.71
C CYS A 463 -12.90 13.96 18.79
N LYS A 464 -12.29 14.40 19.89
CA LYS A 464 -12.99 15.13 20.96
C LYS A 464 -12.55 16.58 20.98
N LEU A 465 -13.49 17.52 20.90
CA LEU A 465 -13.19 18.94 21.01
C LEU A 465 -12.80 19.26 22.47
N LEU A 466 -11.56 19.67 22.72
CA LEU A 466 -11.11 20.02 24.08
C LEU A 466 -11.54 21.44 24.43
N ARG A 467 -11.22 22.40 23.55
CA ARG A 467 -11.52 23.82 23.73
C ARG A 467 -11.44 24.58 22.42
N ASN A 468 -12.16 25.70 22.37
CA ASN A 468 -12.02 26.68 21.31
C ASN A 468 -10.87 27.64 21.68
N LEU A 469 -9.99 27.93 20.72
CA LEU A 469 -8.86 28.85 20.90
C LEU A 469 -9.25 30.30 20.58
N VAL A 470 -10.36 30.47 19.86
CA VAL A 470 -10.92 31.75 19.44
C VAL A 470 -12.37 31.87 19.88
N VAL A 471 -12.86 33.11 20.00
CA VAL A 471 -14.24 33.40 20.42
C VAL A 471 -15.18 33.27 19.23
N ASP A 472 -16.41 32.80 19.46
CA ASP A 472 -17.45 32.75 18.42
C ASP A 472 -17.72 34.14 17.83
N GLY A 473 -17.81 34.23 16.50
CA GLY A 473 -17.96 35.48 15.77
C GLY A 473 -16.68 36.32 15.66
N SER A 474 -15.52 35.79 16.05
CA SER A 474 -14.24 36.45 15.82
C SER A 474 -13.76 36.27 14.38
N HIS A 475 -13.04 37.27 13.88
CA HIS A 475 -12.33 37.18 12.62
C HIS A 475 -11.01 36.42 12.85
N ILE A 476 -10.73 35.46 11.97
CA ILE A 476 -9.51 34.66 12.01
C ILE A 476 -8.83 34.68 10.65
N ASP A 477 -7.50 34.69 10.66
CA ASP A 477 -6.69 34.56 9.45
C ASP A 477 -6.48 33.08 9.07
N ALA A 478 -6.21 32.81 7.79
CA ALA A 478 -5.77 31.50 7.32
C ALA A 478 -4.54 31.00 8.12
N ASP A 479 -4.45 29.68 8.30
CA ASP A 479 -3.46 28.97 9.11
C ASP A 479 -3.45 29.33 10.61
N THR A 480 -4.43 30.11 11.10
CA THR A 480 -4.56 30.42 12.53
C THR A 480 -5.23 29.26 13.27
N PRO A 481 -4.69 28.81 14.42
CA PRO A 481 -5.36 27.84 15.28
C PRO A 481 -6.69 28.37 15.83
N TYR A 482 -7.80 27.68 15.54
CA TYR A 482 -9.13 28.09 16.00
C TYR A 482 -9.71 27.18 17.10
N ALA A 483 -9.29 25.91 17.14
CA ALA A 483 -9.74 24.94 18.13
C ALA A 483 -8.62 23.95 18.49
N GLU A 484 -8.72 23.29 19.64
CA GLU A 484 -7.83 22.21 20.04
C GLU A 484 -8.65 20.93 20.26
N VAL A 485 -8.24 19.84 19.63
CA VAL A 485 -8.90 18.54 19.73
C VAL A 485 -8.00 17.49 20.34
N GLU A 486 -8.61 16.49 20.96
CA GLU A 486 -7.96 15.26 21.42
C GLU A 486 -8.26 14.13 20.44
N VAL A 487 -7.19 13.56 19.89
CA VAL A 487 -7.23 12.37 19.02
C VAL A 487 -6.18 11.41 19.54
N MET A 488 -6.55 10.16 19.86
CA MET A 488 -5.60 9.13 20.32
C MET A 488 -4.70 9.60 21.49
N LYS A 489 -5.30 10.31 22.47
CA LYS A 489 -4.63 10.91 23.64
C LYS A 489 -3.59 11.99 23.32
N MET A 490 -3.56 12.46 22.08
CA MET A 490 -2.73 13.57 21.63
C MET A 490 -3.60 14.83 21.48
N CYS A 491 -3.11 15.95 22.01
CA CYS A 491 -3.72 17.26 21.80
C CYS A 491 -3.17 17.88 20.51
N MET A 492 -4.05 18.34 19.63
CA MET A 492 -3.67 18.93 18.35
C MET A 492 -4.50 20.19 18.03
N PRO A 493 -3.86 21.27 17.58
CA PRO A 493 -4.57 22.46 17.11
C PRO A 493 -5.16 22.21 15.72
N LEU A 494 -6.41 22.65 15.52
CA LEU A 494 -7.05 22.76 14.21
C LEU A 494 -6.80 24.15 13.66
N LEU A 495 -6.28 24.21 12.43
CA LEU A 495 -5.93 25.45 11.74
C LEU A 495 -7.05 25.83 10.75
N SER A 496 -7.31 27.12 10.61
CA SER A 496 -8.29 27.61 9.62
C SER A 496 -7.72 27.52 8.20
N PRO A 497 -8.45 26.96 7.22
CA PRO A 497 -8.00 26.88 5.82
C PRO A 497 -8.08 28.23 5.09
N ALA A 498 -8.86 29.19 5.60
CA ALA A 498 -9.07 30.49 4.99
C ALA A 498 -9.32 31.58 6.04
N SER A 499 -9.24 32.85 5.63
CA SER A 499 -9.60 33.99 6.49
C SER A 499 -11.10 34.26 6.44
N GLY A 500 -11.67 34.60 7.59
CA GLY A 500 -13.10 34.92 7.69
C GLY A 500 -13.60 34.98 9.12
N VAL A 501 -14.91 35.17 9.27
CA VAL A 501 -15.58 35.19 10.57
C VAL A 501 -16.07 33.79 10.93
N ILE A 502 -15.61 33.25 12.07
CA ILE A 502 -15.91 31.89 12.48
C ILE A 502 -17.19 31.81 13.33
N HIS A 503 -18.03 30.82 13.04
CA HIS A 503 -19.26 30.51 13.75
C HIS A 503 -19.28 29.05 14.21
N PHE A 504 -19.07 28.82 15.51
CA PHE A 504 -19.02 27.48 16.09
C PHE A 504 -20.40 26.82 16.14
N LYS A 505 -20.44 25.57 15.72
CA LYS A 505 -21.63 24.70 15.77
C LYS A 505 -21.54 23.68 16.91
N MET A 506 -20.33 23.34 17.34
CA MET A 506 -20.04 22.32 18.35
C MET A 506 -19.69 22.92 19.71
N SER A 507 -20.07 22.25 20.80
CA SER A 507 -19.70 22.64 22.17
C SER A 507 -18.42 21.96 22.65
N GLU A 508 -17.64 22.65 23.49
CA GLU A 508 -16.42 22.10 24.11
C GLU A 508 -16.71 20.83 24.91
N GLY A 509 -15.82 19.85 24.82
CA GLY A 509 -15.92 18.55 25.49
C GLY A 509 -16.67 17.47 24.69
N GLN A 510 -17.32 17.81 23.57
CA GLN A 510 -18.10 16.89 22.75
C GLN A 510 -17.20 15.99 21.86
N ALA A 511 -17.54 14.71 21.77
CA ALA A 511 -16.94 13.77 20.80
C ALA A 511 -17.64 13.90 19.44
N MET A 512 -16.86 13.76 18.37
CA MET A 512 -17.26 14.08 17.00
C MET A 512 -16.82 12.97 16.05
N GLN A 513 -17.59 12.74 14.99
CA GLN A 513 -17.23 11.79 13.93
C GLN A 513 -16.63 12.51 12.71
N ALA A 514 -15.89 11.77 11.88
CA ALA A 514 -15.38 12.30 10.62
C ALA A 514 -16.54 12.79 9.72
N GLY A 515 -16.41 13.99 9.17
CA GLY A 515 -17.40 14.70 8.36
C GLY A 515 -18.37 15.61 9.13
N GLU A 516 -18.38 15.60 10.47
CA GLU A 516 -19.25 16.49 11.25
C GLU A 516 -18.77 17.94 11.20
N LEU A 517 -19.72 18.89 11.13
CA LEU A 517 -19.44 20.32 11.04
C LEU A 517 -19.07 20.91 12.40
N ILE A 518 -17.82 21.36 12.53
CA ILE A 518 -17.29 22.02 13.74
C ILE A 518 -17.74 23.47 13.79
N ALA A 519 -17.53 24.18 12.69
CA ALA A 519 -17.82 25.60 12.55
C ALA A 519 -18.10 25.97 11.09
N ARG A 520 -18.77 27.09 10.89
CA ARG A 520 -18.86 27.77 9.58
C ARG A 520 -17.90 28.94 9.56
N LEU A 521 -17.38 29.24 8.37
CA LEU A 521 -16.51 30.37 8.14
C LEU A 521 -17.16 31.26 7.08
N ASP A 522 -17.54 32.46 7.48
CA ASP A 522 -17.97 33.51 6.55
C ASP A 522 -16.70 34.14 5.95
N LEU A 523 -16.36 33.69 4.75
CA LEU A 523 -15.10 34.03 4.06
C LEU A 523 -15.04 35.52 3.71
N ASP A 524 -13.90 36.15 3.96
CA ASP A 524 -13.66 37.55 3.54
C ASP A 524 -13.69 37.70 2.01
N ASP A 525 -13.17 36.67 1.33
CA ASP A 525 -13.16 36.58 -0.12
C ASP A 525 -13.92 35.31 -0.57
N PRO A 526 -15.14 35.44 -1.10
CA PRO A 526 -15.91 34.32 -1.65
C PRO A 526 -15.21 33.61 -2.82
N SER A 527 -14.19 34.24 -3.45
CA SER A 527 -13.37 33.65 -4.50
C SER A 527 -12.19 32.81 -3.98
N ALA A 528 -11.92 32.83 -2.66
CA ALA A 528 -10.96 31.96 -1.98
C ALA A 528 -11.39 30.47 -1.96
N VAL A 529 -12.60 30.15 -2.43
CA VAL A 529 -12.99 28.80 -2.85
C VAL A 529 -12.09 28.40 -4.01
N ARG A 530 -10.90 27.85 -3.70
CA ARG A 530 -9.94 27.35 -4.68
C ARG A 530 -10.58 26.23 -5.49
N LYS A 531 -11.17 26.59 -6.64
CA LYS A 531 -11.56 25.62 -7.66
C LYS A 531 -10.29 25.10 -8.31
N ALA A 532 -10.18 23.79 -8.45
CA ALA A 532 -9.07 23.17 -9.15
C ALA A 532 -8.97 23.72 -10.59
N GLU A 533 -7.77 24.09 -11.01
CA GLU A 533 -7.53 24.64 -12.35
C GLU A 533 -7.64 23.54 -13.40
N PRO A 534 -8.29 23.79 -14.56
CA PRO A 534 -8.40 22.79 -15.61
C PRO A 534 -7.01 22.39 -16.13
N PHE A 535 -6.78 21.08 -16.22
CA PHE A 535 -5.53 20.56 -16.77
C PHE A 535 -5.47 20.74 -18.28
N HIS A 536 -4.45 21.43 -18.77
CA HIS A 536 -4.28 21.76 -20.19
C HIS A 536 -3.31 20.83 -20.94
N GLY A 537 -2.65 19.88 -20.25
CA GLY A 537 -1.72 18.96 -20.87
C GLY A 537 -2.39 17.78 -21.59
N SER A 538 -1.58 16.91 -22.20
CA SER A 538 -2.01 15.69 -22.86
C SER A 538 -1.47 14.45 -22.16
N PHE A 539 -2.10 13.30 -22.37
CA PHE A 539 -1.50 12.01 -21.99
C PHE A 539 -0.14 11.83 -22.68
N PRO A 540 0.81 11.12 -22.02
CA PRO A 540 2.02 10.67 -22.70
C PRO A 540 1.67 9.69 -23.83
N ILE A 541 2.57 9.52 -24.79
CA ILE A 541 2.42 8.53 -25.86
C ILE A 541 2.61 7.15 -25.22
N LEU A 542 1.51 6.40 -25.10
CA LEU A 542 1.47 5.05 -24.53
C LEU A 542 1.08 4.05 -25.63
N GLY A 543 1.64 2.84 -25.55
CA GLY A 543 1.27 1.72 -26.40
C GLY A 543 -0.05 1.07 -26.00
N PRO A 544 -0.42 -0.05 -26.67
CA PRO A 544 -1.62 -0.79 -26.32
C PRO A 544 -1.57 -1.36 -24.89
N PRO A 545 -2.73 -1.55 -24.23
CA PRO A 545 -2.80 -2.01 -22.85
C PRO A 545 -2.21 -3.41 -22.69
N THR A 546 -2.46 -4.30 -23.64
CA THR A 546 -1.84 -5.63 -23.73
C THR A 546 -0.87 -5.67 -24.90
N ALA A 547 0.28 -6.31 -24.71
CA ALA A 547 1.21 -6.58 -25.80
C ALA A 547 0.58 -7.56 -26.81
N ILE A 548 0.03 -7.04 -27.91
CA ILE A 548 -0.47 -7.87 -29.01
C ILE A 548 0.74 -8.33 -29.83
N SER A 549 0.98 -9.64 -29.91
CA SER A 549 2.04 -10.14 -30.77
C SER A 549 1.67 -9.93 -32.25
N GLY A 550 2.64 -9.55 -33.07
CA GLY A 550 2.42 -9.22 -34.48
C GLY A 550 2.01 -10.40 -35.37
N LYS A 551 1.86 -11.61 -34.82
CA LYS A 551 1.46 -12.80 -35.58
C LYS A 551 0.02 -12.67 -36.08
N VAL A 552 -0.21 -13.15 -37.31
CA VAL A 552 -1.47 -12.93 -38.02
C VAL A 552 -2.69 -13.53 -37.31
N HIS A 553 -2.59 -14.75 -36.78
CA HIS A 553 -3.71 -15.40 -36.06
C HIS A 553 -4.20 -14.62 -34.83
N GLN A 554 -3.29 -14.02 -34.06
CA GLN A 554 -3.63 -13.22 -32.88
C GLN A 554 -4.25 -11.88 -33.28
N ARG A 555 -3.73 -11.24 -34.33
CA ARG A 555 -4.35 -10.03 -34.93
C ARG A 555 -5.74 -10.33 -35.48
N CYS A 556 -5.92 -11.48 -36.12
CA CYS A 556 -7.21 -11.94 -36.62
C CYS A 556 -8.21 -12.14 -35.48
N ALA A 557 -7.81 -12.82 -34.40
CA ALA A 557 -8.65 -13.03 -33.23
C ALA A 557 -9.02 -11.71 -32.54
N ALA A 558 -8.07 -10.78 -32.39
CA ALA A 558 -8.33 -9.46 -31.82
C ALA A 558 -9.29 -8.63 -32.69
N SER A 559 -9.13 -8.67 -34.02
CA SER A 559 -10.00 -7.95 -34.96
C SER A 559 -11.41 -8.55 -35.01
N LEU A 560 -11.51 -9.89 -34.95
CA LEU A 560 -12.79 -10.59 -34.87
C LEU A 560 -13.52 -10.26 -33.57
N ASN A 561 -12.82 -10.30 -32.43
CA ASN A 561 -13.38 -9.88 -31.14
C ASN A 561 -13.84 -8.42 -31.19
N ALA A 562 -13.04 -7.50 -31.75
CA ALA A 562 -13.45 -6.12 -31.94
C ALA A 562 -14.72 -5.98 -32.81
N ALA A 563 -14.85 -6.78 -33.87
CA ALA A 563 -16.06 -6.80 -34.70
C ALA A 563 -17.29 -7.27 -33.91
N GLN A 564 -17.14 -8.33 -33.09
CA GLN A 564 -18.19 -8.81 -32.20
C GLN A 564 -18.56 -7.77 -31.12
N MET A 565 -17.57 -7.05 -30.59
CA MET A 565 -17.83 -5.97 -29.64
C MET A 565 -18.62 -4.82 -30.29
N ILE A 566 -18.37 -4.49 -31.56
CA ILE A 566 -19.19 -3.52 -32.31
C ILE A 566 -20.64 -4.00 -32.42
N LEU A 567 -20.86 -5.28 -32.76
CA LEU A 567 -22.20 -5.87 -32.84
C LEU A 567 -22.90 -5.91 -31.47
N ALA A 568 -22.15 -6.10 -30.39
CA ALA A 568 -22.65 -6.00 -29.02
C ALA A 568 -22.92 -4.56 -28.55
N GLY A 569 -22.66 -3.55 -29.39
CA GLY A 569 -22.95 -2.13 -29.12
C GLY A 569 -21.79 -1.31 -28.51
N TYR A 570 -20.59 -1.87 -28.41
CA TYR A 570 -19.39 -1.13 -27.98
C TYR A 570 -18.77 -0.34 -29.13
N GLU A 571 -17.98 0.67 -28.81
CA GLU A 571 -17.42 1.57 -29.83
C GLU A 571 -15.99 1.19 -30.25
N HIS A 572 -15.82 0.96 -31.54
CA HIS A 572 -14.53 0.77 -32.19
C HIS A 572 -14.53 1.50 -33.54
N ASN A 573 -13.34 1.76 -34.10
CA ASN A 573 -13.23 2.26 -35.47
C ASN A 573 -13.56 1.13 -36.45
N ILE A 574 -14.78 1.17 -37.01
CA ILE A 574 -15.30 0.15 -37.93
C ILE A 574 -14.36 -0.04 -39.14
N GLY A 575 -13.89 1.06 -39.74
CA GLY A 575 -13.03 1.01 -40.93
C GLY A 575 -11.70 0.29 -40.66
N GLU A 576 -11.07 0.59 -39.52
CA GLU A 576 -9.83 -0.05 -39.11
C GLU A 576 -10.02 -1.54 -38.77
N VAL A 577 -11.10 -1.88 -38.04
CA VAL A 577 -11.41 -3.27 -37.65
C VAL A 577 -11.67 -4.13 -38.89
N VAL A 578 -12.49 -3.64 -39.83
CA VAL A 578 -12.80 -4.36 -41.07
C VAL A 578 -11.55 -4.53 -41.93
N GLN A 579 -10.76 -3.47 -42.11
CA GLN A 579 -9.53 -3.56 -42.90
C GLN A 579 -8.52 -4.55 -42.29
N ASN A 580 -8.34 -4.51 -40.97
CA ASN A 580 -7.44 -5.44 -40.28
C ASN A 580 -7.95 -6.88 -40.37
N LEU A 581 -9.25 -7.12 -40.21
CA LEU A 581 -9.85 -8.44 -40.33
C LEU A 581 -9.68 -9.00 -41.74
N LEU A 582 -9.98 -8.23 -42.78
CA LEU A 582 -9.78 -8.64 -44.19
C LEU A 582 -8.31 -8.96 -44.48
N ASN A 583 -7.39 -8.08 -44.08
CA ASN A 583 -5.96 -8.30 -44.25
C ASN A 583 -5.48 -9.59 -43.55
N CYS A 584 -6.06 -9.94 -42.40
CA CYS A 584 -5.72 -11.18 -41.70
C CYS A 584 -6.30 -12.41 -42.40
N LEU A 585 -7.57 -12.36 -42.82
CA LEU A 585 -8.26 -13.47 -43.50
C LEU A 585 -7.64 -13.79 -44.87
N ASP A 586 -7.09 -12.79 -45.55
CA ASP A 586 -6.41 -12.97 -46.84
C ASP A 586 -5.01 -13.60 -46.68
N SER A 587 -4.43 -13.58 -45.49
CA SER A 587 -3.08 -14.08 -45.26
C SER A 587 -2.97 -15.60 -45.38
N PRO A 588 -2.01 -16.12 -46.17
CA PRO A 588 -1.81 -17.56 -46.32
C PRO A 588 -1.29 -18.23 -45.03
N GLU A 589 -0.68 -17.48 -44.11
CA GLU A 589 -0.11 -17.99 -42.87
C GLU A 589 -1.16 -18.24 -41.77
N LEU A 590 -2.33 -17.59 -41.87
CA LEU A 590 -3.38 -17.64 -40.85
C LEU A 590 -3.77 -19.07 -40.43
N PRO A 591 -4.16 -19.99 -41.35
CA PRO A 591 -4.59 -21.33 -40.97
C PRO A 591 -3.49 -22.16 -40.30
N PHE A 592 -2.24 -22.00 -40.75
CA PHE A 592 -1.10 -22.73 -40.18
C PHE A 592 -0.82 -22.28 -38.74
N LEU A 593 -0.85 -20.97 -38.50
CA LEU A 593 -0.64 -20.43 -37.16
C LEU A 593 -1.80 -20.76 -36.21
N GLN A 594 -3.05 -20.70 -36.68
CA GLN A 594 -4.21 -21.15 -35.90
C GLN A 594 -4.12 -22.64 -35.55
N TRP A 595 -3.71 -23.49 -36.51
CA TRP A 595 -3.52 -24.92 -36.27
C TRP A 595 -2.42 -25.17 -35.24
N GLN A 596 -1.27 -24.50 -35.37
CA GLN A 596 -0.17 -24.63 -34.41
C GLN A 596 -0.59 -24.21 -33.00
N GLU A 597 -1.34 -23.12 -32.85
CA GLU A 597 -1.85 -22.67 -31.55
C GLU A 597 -2.81 -23.70 -30.94
N CYS A 598 -3.82 -24.16 -31.69
CA CYS A 598 -4.77 -25.17 -31.21
C CYS A 598 -4.08 -26.49 -30.87
N LEU A 599 -3.17 -26.97 -31.74
CA LEU A 599 -2.46 -28.23 -31.54
C LEU A 599 -1.53 -28.14 -30.33
N ALA A 600 -0.81 -27.01 -30.14
CA ALA A 600 0.08 -26.82 -28.98
C ALA A 600 -0.67 -26.93 -27.64
N VAL A 601 -1.88 -26.38 -27.55
CA VAL A 601 -2.74 -26.47 -26.35
C VAL A 601 -3.19 -27.92 -26.08
N LEU A 602 -3.43 -28.70 -27.13
CA LEU A 602 -3.95 -30.07 -27.03
C LEU A 602 -2.87 -31.16 -27.05
N ALA A 603 -1.63 -30.81 -27.40
CA ALA A 603 -0.53 -31.74 -27.71
C ALA A 603 -0.20 -32.77 -26.60
N ASN A 604 -0.48 -32.46 -25.33
CA ASN A 604 -0.23 -33.37 -24.21
C ASN A 604 -1.47 -34.18 -23.80
N ARG A 605 -2.65 -33.83 -24.32
CA ARG A 605 -3.93 -34.50 -24.04
C ARG A 605 -4.33 -35.48 -25.14
N LEU A 606 -3.84 -35.27 -26.37
CA LEU A 606 -4.11 -36.16 -27.51
C LEU A 606 -3.43 -37.53 -27.33
N PRO A 607 -4.07 -38.63 -27.77
CA PRO A 607 -3.41 -39.93 -27.88
C PRO A 607 -2.12 -39.84 -28.70
N LYS A 608 -1.06 -40.52 -28.23
CA LYS A 608 0.28 -40.44 -28.87
C LYS A 608 0.24 -40.81 -30.35
N ASP A 609 -0.52 -41.85 -30.70
CA ASP A 609 -0.63 -42.33 -32.08
C ASP A 609 -1.32 -41.29 -32.97
N LEU A 610 -2.41 -40.68 -32.49
CA LEU A 610 -3.11 -39.61 -33.21
C LEU A 610 -2.22 -38.39 -33.40
N LYS A 611 -1.51 -37.97 -32.34
CA LYS A 611 -0.60 -36.82 -32.40
C LYS A 611 0.52 -37.06 -33.42
N ASN A 612 1.16 -38.23 -33.38
CA ASN A 612 2.25 -38.56 -34.29
C ASN A 612 1.77 -38.57 -35.75
N GLU A 613 0.57 -39.10 -36.02
CA GLU A 613 -0.01 -39.07 -37.36
C GLU A 613 -0.31 -37.63 -37.81
N LEU A 614 -0.93 -36.81 -36.94
CA LEU A 614 -1.19 -35.39 -37.23
C LEU A 614 0.09 -34.59 -37.50
N ASP A 615 1.12 -34.75 -36.66
CA ASP A 615 2.42 -34.09 -36.81
C ASP A 615 3.12 -34.55 -38.09
N SER A 616 3.07 -35.84 -38.42
CA SER A 616 3.67 -36.38 -39.65
C SER A 616 3.00 -35.78 -40.90
N ARG A 617 1.67 -35.73 -40.91
CA ARG A 617 0.89 -35.17 -42.03
C ARG A 617 1.04 -33.66 -42.14
N TYR A 618 1.22 -32.95 -41.02
CA TYR A 618 1.41 -31.51 -40.98
C TYR A 618 2.83 -31.07 -41.40
N LYS A 619 3.86 -31.83 -41.00
CA LYS A 619 5.28 -31.51 -41.31
C LYS A 619 5.59 -31.43 -42.80
N GLU A 620 4.84 -32.15 -43.63
CA GLU A 620 4.95 -32.08 -45.10
C GLU A 620 4.61 -30.67 -45.64
N PHE A 621 3.84 -29.87 -44.90
CA PHE A 621 3.36 -28.55 -45.31
C PHE A 621 4.06 -27.40 -44.54
N GLU A 622 4.67 -27.68 -43.40
CA GLU A 622 5.36 -26.69 -42.57
C GLU A 622 6.54 -26.02 -43.31
N GLY A 623 7.34 -26.79 -44.05
CA GLY A 623 8.51 -26.29 -44.79
C GLY A 623 8.22 -25.56 -46.11
N ILE A 624 6.97 -25.56 -46.57
CA ILE A 624 6.55 -25.01 -47.89
C ILE A 624 5.81 -23.67 -47.73
N SER A 625 5.29 -23.40 -46.53
CA SER A 625 4.43 -22.25 -46.20
C SER A 625 5.07 -20.86 -46.42
N SER A 626 6.39 -20.73 -46.30
CA SER A 626 7.09 -19.45 -46.42
C SER A 626 7.48 -19.06 -47.85
N SER A 627 7.35 -19.96 -48.83
CA SER A 627 7.93 -19.78 -50.18
C SER A 627 7.00 -20.14 -51.34
N GLN A 628 5.88 -20.84 -51.10
CA GLN A 628 4.85 -21.11 -52.11
C GLN A 628 3.44 -20.96 -51.52
N ASN A 629 2.50 -20.49 -52.34
CA ASN A 629 1.10 -20.23 -52.01
C ASN A 629 0.31 -21.55 -51.86
N VAL A 630 0.72 -22.38 -50.88
CA VAL A 630 0.18 -23.72 -50.65
C VAL A 630 -1.02 -23.66 -49.71
N ASP A 631 -2.11 -24.30 -50.11
CA ASP A 631 -3.32 -24.39 -49.31
C ASP A 631 -3.13 -25.28 -48.07
N PHE A 632 -3.72 -24.85 -46.96
CA PHE A 632 -3.74 -25.60 -45.70
C PHE A 632 -4.39 -26.99 -45.91
N PRO A 633 -3.78 -28.10 -45.42
CA PRO A 633 -4.21 -29.47 -45.70
C PRO A 633 -5.46 -29.90 -44.89
N ALA A 634 -6.52 -29.08 -44.91
CA ALA A 634 -7.71 -29.28 -44.08
C ALA A 634 -8.36 -30.65 -44.30
N LYS A 635 -8.64 -31.04 -45.55
CA LYS A 635 -9.27 -32.35 -45.87
C LYS A 635 -8.44 -33.55 -45.40
N LEU A 636 -7.11 -33.43 -45.42
CA LEU A 636 -6.21 -34.50 -44.98
C LEU A 636 -6.27 -34.65 -43.45
N LEU A 637 -6.15 -33.54 -42.73
CA LEU A 637 -6.24 -33.51 -41.27
C LEU A 637 -7.62 -33.94 -40.77
N TRP A 638 -8.69 -33.54 -41.48
CA TRP A 638 -10.07 -33.92 -41.16
C TRP A 638 -10.24 -35.44 -41.17
N ARG A 639 -9.75 -36.11 -42.23
CA ARG A 639 -9.83 -37.58 -42.35
C ARG A 639 -9.11 -38.31 -41.23
N VAL A 640 -7.98 -37.78 -40.76
CA VAL A 640 -7.23 -38.37 -39.63
C VAL A 640 -8.04 -38.25 -38.34
N LEU A 641 -8.64 -37.09 -38.08
CA LEU A 641 -9.48 -36.87 -36.91
C LEU A 641 -10.77 -37.71 -36.97
N ASP A 642 -11.45 -37.77 -38.12
CA ASP A 642 -12.69 -38.52 -38.33
C ASP A 642 -12.46 -40.04 -38.24
N ALA A 643 -11.36 -40.53 -38.81
CA ALA A 643 -10.97 -41.93 -38.68
C ALA A 643 -10.68 -42.30 -37.21
N HIS A 644 -10.05 -41.40 -36.46
CA HIS A 644 -9.80 -41.61 -35.04
C HIS A 644 -11.10 -41.72 -34.24
N LEU A 645 -12.01 -40.76 -34.43
CA LEU A 645 -13.33 -40.76 -33.78
C LEU A 645 -14.16 -41.99 -34.14
N SER A 646 -14.08 -42.45 -35.40
CA SER A 646 -14.76 -43.67 -35.86
C SER A 646 -14.17 -44.96 -35.30
N SER A 647 -12.89 -44.94 -34.88
CA SER A 647 -12.21 -46.08 -34.26
C SER A 647 -12.38 -46.15 -32.73
N CYS A 648 -12.92 -45.10 -32.11
CA CYS A 648 -13.17 -45.04 -30.67
C CYS A 648 -14.39 -45.90 -30.27
N SER A 649 -14.35 -46.48 -29.07
CA SER A 649 -15.49 -47.20 -28.50
C SER A 649 -16.65 -46.23 -28.18
N ASP A 650 -17.91 -46.72 -28.21
CA ASP A 650 -19.10 -45.89 -27.93
C ASP A 650 -19.06 -45.20 -26.55
N LYS A 651 -18.32 -45.76 -25.59
CA LYS A 651 -18.13 -45.18 -24.24
C LYS A 651 -17.12 -44.03 -24.21
N GLU A 652 -16.14 -44.02 -25.11
CA GLU A 652 -15.05 -43.03 -25.16
C GLU A 652 -15.29 -41.94 -26.20
N LYS A 653 -16.14 -42.23 -27.19
CA LYS A 653 -16.45 -41.35 -28.32
C LYS A 653 -16.84 -39.93 -27.89
N GLY A 654 -17.77 -39.79 -26.95
CA GLY A 654 -18.20 -38.46 -26.48
C GLY A 654 -17.14 -37.66 -25.69
N ALA A 655 -16.10 -38.32 -25.15
CA ALA A 655 -14.97 -37.64 -24.51
C ALA A 655 -13.89 -37.26 -25.53
N GLN A 656 -13.64 -38.14 -26.50
CA GLN A 656 -12.69 -37.88 -27.59
C GLN A 656 -13.19 -36.82 -28.56
N GLU A 657 -14.48 -36.82 -28.90
CA GLU A 657 -15.14 -35.75 -29.69
C GLU A 657 -14.89 -34.38 -29.04
N ARG A 658 -15.17 -34.25 -27.74
CA ARG A 658 -14.92 -32.99 -27.00
C ARG A 658 -13.45 -32.59 -26.97
N LEU A 659 -12.53 -33.56 -26.94
CA LEU A 659 -11.10 -33.30 -26.92
C LEU A 659 -10.59 -32.75 -28.26
N VAL A 660 -11.04 -33.33 -29.38
CA VAL A 660 -10.58 -32.97 -30.72
C VAL A 660 -11.41 -31.87 -31.39
N GLU A 661 -12.56 -31.50 -30.81
CA GLU A 661 -13.50 -30.54 -31.39
C GLU A 661 -12.86 -29.20 -31.82
N PRO A 662 -11.94 -28.57 -31.06
CA PRO A 662 -11.29 -27.34 -31.53
C PRO A 662 -10.51 -27.52 -32.84
N LEU A 663 -9.84 -28.67 -33.01
CA LEU A 663 -9.11 -29.01 -34.24
C LEU A 663 -10.08 -29.37 -35.37
N MET A 664 -11.16 -30.09 -35.05
CA MET A 664 -12.18 -30.51 -36.01
C MET A 664 -12.91 -29.29 -36.59
N SER A 665 -13.36 -28.37 -35.73
CA SER A 665 -14.01 -27.11 -36.11
C SER A 665 -13.09 -26.25 -36.99
N LEU A 666 -11.83 -26.08 -36.60
CA LEU A 666 -10.86 -25.32 -37.38
C LEU A 666 -10.68 -25.92 -38.78
N VAL A 667 -10.41 -27.22 -38.86
CA VAL A 667 -10.19 -27.90 -40.13
C VAL A 667 -11.44 -27.86 -41.02
N LYS A 668 -12.62 -28.06 -40.45
CA LYS A 668 -13.89 -27.99 -41.17
C LYS A 668 -14.12 -26.60 -41.77
N SER A 669 -13.79 -25.55 -41.03
CA SER A 669 -13.92 -24.17 -41.52
C SER A 669 -13.04 -23.88 -42.75
N TYR A 670 -11.92 -24.59 -42.91
CA TYR A 670 -11.00 -24.48 -44.05
C TYR A 670 -11.19 -25.56 -45.13
N GLU A 671 -12.25 -26.38 -45.08
CA GLU A 671 -12.46 -27.47 -46.04
C GLU A 671 -12.55 -26.97 -47.51
N GLY A 672 -13.16 -25.80 -47.71
CA GLY A 672 -13.23 -25.10 -48.99
C GLY A 672 -12.09 -24.09 -49.22
N GLY A 673 -11.00 -24.16 -48.46
CA GLY A 673 -9.87 -23.22 -48.51
C GLY A 673 -10.11 -21.94 -47.72
N ARG A 674 -9.21 -20.95 -47.92
CA ARG A 674 -9.21 -19.68 -47.17
C ARG A 674 -10.48 -18.85 -47.40
N GLU A 675 -10.96 -18.79 -48.64
CA GLU A 675 -12.22 -18.09 -48.96
C GLU A 675 -13.42 -18.69 -48.23
N SER A 676 -13.46 -20.01 -48.08
CA SER A 676 -14.53 -20.69 -47.35
C SER A 676 -14.52 -20.28 -45.87
N HIS A 677 -13.35 -20.26 -45.24
CA HIS A 677 -13.21 -19.82 -43.85
C HIS A 677 -13.63 -18.35 -43.70
N ALA A 678 -13.16 -17.46 -44.57
CA ALA A 678 -13.53 -16.05 -44.56
C ALA A 678 -15.06 -15.86 -44.69
N ARG A 679 -15.72 -16.61 -45.59
CA ARG A 679 -17.18 -16.60 -45.73
C ARG A 679 -17.89 -17.05 -44.47
N VAL A 680 -17.41 -18.11 -43.81
CA VAL A 680 -17.99 -18.61 -42.54
C VAL A 680 -17.90 -17.54 -41.45
N ILE A 681 -16.74 -16.88 -41.32
CA ILE A 681 -16.55 -15.80 -40.33
C ILE A 681 -17.49 -14.62 -40.62
N VAL A 682 -17.54 -14.16 -41.87
CA VAL A 682 -18.41 -13.04 -42.26
C VAL A 682 -19.89 -13.41 -42.09
N GLN A 683 -20.28 -14.63 -42.48
CA GLN A 683 -21.64 -15.13 -42.28
C GLN A 683 -22.01 -15.13 -40.79
N SER A 684 -21.12 -15.60 -39.92
CA SER A 684 -21.34 -15.59 -38.46
C SER A 684 -21.60 -14.19 -37.91
N LEU A 685 -20.88 -13.17 -38.41
CA LEU A 685 -21.10 -11.77 -37.99
C LEU A 685 -22.46 -11.24 -38.47
N PHE A 686 -22.89 -11.60 -39.68
CA PHE A 686 -24.23 -11.24 -40.17
C PHE A 686 -25.34 -11.96 -39.41
N GLU A 687 -25.16 -13.23 -39.08
CA GLU A 687 -26.10 -14.00 -38.26
C GLU A 687 -26.22 -13.39 -36.85
N GLU A 688 -25.12 -12.99 -36.23
CA GLU A 688 -25.12 -12.31 -34.92
C GLU A 688 -25.87 -10.96 -34.95
N TYR A 689 -25.68 -10.16 -36.01
CA TYR A 689 -26.46 -8.95 -36.23
C TYR A 689 -27.96 -9.26 -36.40
N LEU A 690 -28.30 -10.24 -37.23
CA LEU A 690 -29.68 -10.61 -37.55
C LEU A 690 -30.42 -11.09 -36.29
N LEU A 691 -29.77 -11.90 -35.45
CA LEU A 691 -30.32 -12.43 -34.20
C LEU A 691 -30.81 -11.34 -33.24
N VAL A 692 -30.18 -10.16 -33.26
CA VAL A 692 -30.56 -9.03 -32.41
C VAL A 692 -31.63 -8.19 -33.09
N GLU A 693 -31.43 -7.78 -34.34
CA GLU A 693 -32.30 -6.83 -35.02
C GLU A 693 -33.67 -7.41 -35.41
N GLU A 694 -33.77 -8.72 -35.67
CA GLU A 694 -35.06 -9.39 -35.95
C GLU A 694 -36.06 -9.25 -34.79
N LEU A 695 -35.57 -9.16 -33.54
CA LEU A 695 -36.42 -8.95 -32.37
C LEU A 695 -37.13 -7.59 -32.37
N PHE A 696 -36.59 -6.62 -33.11
CA PHE A 696 -37.09 -5.24 -33.18
C PHE A 696 -37.80 -4.92 -34.50
N SER A 697 -37.65 -5.75 -35.55
CA SER A 697 -38.23 -5.49 -36.86
C SER A 697 -39.75 -5.66 -36.94
N ASP A 698 -40.34 -6.58 -36.17
CA ASP A 698 -41.76 -6.94 -36.30
C ASP A 698 -42.76 -5.91 -35.73
N ASN A 699 -42.28 -4.93 -34.95
CA ASN A 699 -43.15 -3.93 -34.29
C ASN A 699 -43.16 -2.54 -34.94
N ILE A 700 -42.46 -2.34 -36.06
CA ILE A 700 -42.41 -1.02 -36.74
C ILE A 700 -43.73 -0.70 -37.47
N GLN A 701 -44.59 -1.68 -37.76
CA GLN A 701 -45.89 -1.42 -38.42
C GLN A 701 -47.04 -1.00 -37.48
N VAL A 702 -46.94 -1.20 -36.17
CA VAL A 702 -48.06 -0.91 -35.25
C VAL A 702 -48.07 0.54 -34.73
N SER A 703 -46.93 1.24 -34.78
CA SER A 703 -46.79 2.60 -34.22
C SER A 703 -47.14 3.74 -35.19
N LEU A 704 -47.46 3.45 -36.46
CA LEU A 704 -47.92 4.45 -37.43
C LEU A 704 -49.44 4.64 -37.47
N HIS A 705 -50.23 3.88 -36.69
CA HIS A 705 -51.69 3.95 -36.71
C HIS A 705 -52.36 4.60 -35.48
N HIS A 706 -51.60 5.13 -34.52
CA HIS A 706 -52.16 5.90 -33.38
C HIS A 706 -51.57 7.31 -33.31
N GLY A 707 -51.81 8.06 -34.38
CA GLY A 707 -51.49 9.49 -34.49
C GLY A 707 -52.53 10.23 -35.34
N THR A 708 -53.78 10.26 -34.86
CA THR A 708 -54.78 11.30 -35.17
C THR A 708 -55.52 11.65 -33.91
#